data_AF-A0A142WXS3-F1
#
_entry.id   AF-A0A142WXS3-F1
#
_cell.length_a   1.000
_cell.length_b   1.000
_cell.length_c   1.000
_cell.angle_alpha   90.00
_cell.angle_beta   90.00
_cell.angle_gamma   90.00
#
_symmetry.space_group_name_H-M   'P 1'
#
loop_
_entity.id
_entity.type
_entity.pdbx_description
1 polymer ?
#
loop_
_entity_poly.entity_id
_entity_poly.type
_entity_poly.pdbx_seq_one_letter_code
_entity_poly.pdbx_strand_id
1 'polypeptide(L)'
;MNYLEPSGIIADRAALQIPRAIALAAAVADYGLPYVEFVECRQHVDGDDLAETVVFDVEVERPQQTANDIRKKERISVTFLPSDNWYPEVLALRDNFPRVSHTNVREKEFPRSLCLYDQPWEQIAIRWTAASVVERIRFWLAETAKGTLHQDDQPLEPMLLGNGYRIVLPFDFFDGESNETFEELKVSFATNEKDCRLLRAEKGQGAGGLPFLALSFVAEAQMHGAIRHAPKNLKELDEFLKPAGVPIVELLYKKLEDWNKKELLDKKILLVVAFPLTRNGEETIESSDLWVFLTTRSVGDVGVAIGLWDKLAEHSYGRPILRDPKSDGQAIGLSILSPLFHLSAETAAISSGLTSDLRPSIAIGAGALGSQVLRLLAQSGFGAWCVVDKDVLLPHNVARHALDNRWIGFPKALPVAIELRSFYDRDGDLKWIDADLLRPDDKKQQLDKELAEAELVLDLAASIPVSRHLTYDVQSNGRRIAAFLNPRGTDLVLLVEDTARTIGLDFLEMQYYRAICQTAELENHLSPPDGRLRYARSCRDVSSTIPNYAVAMHAAIAAKAIRDAVQGANAEIRIWTSDPESLEVRHLRVAVSSSKRSRLGEWTLVVDDQLTARIAKLRLAKLPHETGGVLIGSYDLARKIVYVVDTIPSPPDSEEWPTLYIRGMKGLKFQVDKVQEMTGGQIEYVGEWHSHPAGCPCLPSDDDLKVFSWLTENMDVAGLPALMGIAGDHGYTEWYLGQMLRSGGWRAGT
;
A
#
# COMPACT_ATOMS: atom_id res chain seq x y z
N MET A 1 -46.04 37.21 -10.34
CA MET A 1 -45.28 36.01 -9.92
C MET A 1 -45.84 35.59 -8.59
N ASN A 2 -46.04 34.30 -8.39
CA ASN A 2 -46.45 33.77 -7.10
C ASN A 2 -45.19 33.38 -6.33
N TYR A 3 -45.11 33.85 -5.09
CA TYR A 3 -44.06 33.45 -4.17
C TYR A 3 -44.70 32.65 -3.04
N LEU A 4 -44.01 31.59 -2.65
CA LEU A 4 -44.35 30.80 -1.48
C LEU A 4 -44.09 31.63 -0.23
N GLU A 5 -44.98 31.48 0.76
CA GLU A 5 -44.79 32.06 2.08
C GLU A 5 -43.56 31.43 2.77
N PRO A 6 -42.54 32.21 3.12
CA PRO A 6 -41.44 31.72 3.95
C PRO A 6 -41.92 31.40 5.37
N SER A 7 -41.24 30.47 6.05
CA SER A 7 -41.59 30.06 7.40
C SER A 7 -41.62 31.24 8.38
N GLY A 8 -42.56 31.20 9.32
CA GLY A 8 -42.63 32.12 10.45
C GLY A 8 -43.56 33.31 10.32
N ILE A 9 -43.56 34.12 11.37
CA ILE A 9 -44.36 35.34 11.49
C ILE A 9 -43.49 36.53 11.14
N ILE A 10 -44.05 37.51 10.42
CA ILE A 10 -43.36 38.76 10.08
C ILE A 10 -42.92 39.46 11.37
N ALA A 11 -41.64 39.86 11.40
CA ALA A 11 -41.00 40.52 12.52
C ALA A 11 -40.36 41.84 12.07
N ASP A 12 -40.32 42.83 12.97
CA ASP A 12 -39.58 44.05 12.74
C ASP A 12 -38.07 43.74 12.67
N ARG A 13 -37.32 44.45 11.82
CA ARG A 13 -35.85 44.32 11.76
C ARG A 13 -35.19 44.56 13.11
N ALA A 14 -35.74 45.47 13.91
CA ALA A 14 -35.26 45.76 15.27
C ALA A 14 -35.51 44.61 16.27
N ALA A 15 -36.35 43.63 15.92
CA ALA A 15 -36.65 42.48 16.76
C ALA A 15 -35.68 41.29 16.55
N LEU A 16 -34.80 41.36 15.55
CA LEU A 16 -33.80 40.33 15.27
C LEU A 16 -32.72 40.25 16.36
N GLN A 17 -32.28 39.04 16.70
CA GLN A 17 -31.33 38.75 17.78
C GLN A 17 -30.08 38.01 17.29
N ILE A 18 -30.14 37.30 16.17
CA ILE A 18 -29.03 36.51 15.64
C ILE A 18 -28.06 37.44 14.89
N PRO A 19 -26.77 37.52 15.26
CA PRO A 19 -25.83 38.49 14.69
C PRO A 19 -25.75 38.48 13.16
N ARG A 20 -25.79 37.29 12.54
CA ARG A 20 -25.73 37.14 11.08
C ARG A 20 -27.03 37.54 10.39
N ALA A 21 -28.19 37.30 11.02
CA ALA A 21 -29.48 37.77 10.52
C ALA A 21 -29.56 39.30 10.58
N ILE A 22 -29.13 39.91 11.70
CA ILE A 22 -29.02 41.37 11.85
C ILE A 22 -28.09 41.96 10.79
N ALA A 23 -26.90 41.37 10.61
CA ALA A 23 -25.92 41.83 9.63
C ALA A 23 -26.45 41.74 8.19
N LEU A 24 -27.16 40.66 7.84
CA LEU A 24 -27.76 40.51 6.52
C LEU A 24 -28.91 41.50 6.31
N ALA A 25 -29.82 41.63 7.28
CA ALA A 25 -30.93 42.58 7.23
C ALA A 25 -30.44 44.02 7.06
N ALA A 26 -29.40 44.43 7.80
CA ALA A 26 -28.79 45.75 7.65
C ALA A 26 -28.14 45.93 6.26
N ALA A 27 -27.46 44.90 5.74
CA ALA A 27 -26.83 44.98 4.43
C ALA A 27 -27.81 45.13 3.27
N VAL A 28 -28.92 44.39 3.30
CA VAL A 28 -29.91 44.43 2.21
C VAL A 28 -30.84 45.65 2.29
N ALA A 29 -31.05 46.21 3.48
CA ALA A 29 -32.00 47.30 3.68
C ALA A 29 -31.35 48.68 3.84
N ASP A 30 -30.20 48.79 4.50
CA ASP A 30 -29.60 50.08 4.89
C ASP A 30 -28.33 50.42 4.09
N TYR A 31 -27.51 49.41 3.74
CA TYR A 31 -26.25 49.63 3.03
C TYR A 31 -26.40 49.74 1.50
N GLY A 32 -27.63 49.54 0.98
CA GLY A 32 -27.98 49.88 -0.40
C GLY A 32 -27.21 49.09 -1.46
N LEU A 33 -27.11 47.76 -1.30
CA LEU A 33 -26.58 46.90 -2.37
C LEU A 33 -27.42 47.10 -3.64
N PRO A 34 -26.83 47.56 -4.77
CA PRO A 34 -27.61 48.06 -5.92
C PRO A 34 -28.43 46.99 -6.65
N TYR A 35 -28.17 45.72 -6.34
CA TYR A 35 -28.77 44.52 -6.93
C TYR A 35 -29.64 43.75 -5.93
N VAL A 36 -29.99 44.33 -4.78
CA VAL A 36 -30.89 43.73 -3.79
C VAL A 36 -32.00 44.70 -3.40
N GLU A 37 -33.20 44.17 -3.19
CA GLU A 37 -34.34 44.90 -2.64
C GLU A 37 -34.88 44.15 -1.43
N PHE A 38 -34.79 44.75 -0.25
CA PHE A 38 -35.32 44.17 0.99
C PHE A 38 -36.85 43.99 0.92
N VAL A 39 -37.35 42.86 1.41
CA VAL A 39 -38.79 42.55 1.42
C VAL A 39 -39.30 42.55 2.86
N GLU A 40 -38.82 41.63 3.70
CA GLU A 40 -39.29 41.47 5.08
C GLU A 40 -38.31 40.64 5.93
N CYS A 41 -38.51 40.66 7.25
CA CYS A 41 -37.88 39.75 8.19
C CYS A 41 -38.96 38.88 8.86
N ARG A 42 -38.61 37.65 9.23
CA ARG A 42 -39.52 36.72 9.92
C ARG A 42 -38.81 36.01 11.06
N GLN A 43 -39.59 35.62 12.06
CA GLN A 43 -39.15 34.79 13.18
C GLN A 43 -40.03 33.54 13.26
N HIS A 44 -39.42 32.39 13.52
CA HIS A 44 -40.13 31.15 13.83
C HIS A 44 -39.35 30.30 14.83
N VAL A 45 -40.03 29.31 15.37
CA VAL A 45 -39.40 28.26 16.16
C VAL A 45 -39.11 27.09 15.22
N ASP A 46 -37.85 26.69 15.15
CA ASP A 46 -37.38 25.49 14.44
C ASP A 46 -36.83 24.50 15.48
N GLY A 47 -37.58 23.44 15.75
CA GLY A 47 -37.31 22.56 16.89
C GLY A 47 -37.46 23.30 18.23
N ASP A 48 -36.36 23.41 18.98
CA ASP A 48 -36.28 24.14 20.25
C ASP A 48 -35.65 25.55 20.09
N ASP A 49 -35.18 25.90 18.88
CA ASP A 49 -34.42 27.12 18.61
C ASP A 49 -35.27 28.21 17.94
N LEU A 50 -34.98 29.48 18.25
CA LEU A 50 -35.53 30.64 17.54
C LEU A 50 -34.75 30.85 16.25
N ALA A 51 -35.40 30.61 15.10
CA ALA A 51 -34.85 30.85 13.77
C ALA A 51 -35.25 32.23 13.24
N GLU A 52 -34.31 32.91 12.59
CA GLU A 52 -34.53 34.24 12.03
C GLU A 52 -34.26 34.26 10.52
N THR A 53 -35.23 34.75 9.76
CA THR A 53 -35.21 34.72 8.30
C THR A 53 -35.22 36.14 7.73
N VAL A 54 -34.30 36.42 6.81
CA VAL A 54 -34.26 37.66 6.02
C VAL A 54 -34.70 37.36 4.59
N VAL A 55 -35.69 38.10 4.09
CA VAL A 55 -36.26 37.92 2.74
C VAL A 55 -35.94 39.14 1.88
N PHE A 56 -35.41 38.90 0.69
CA PHE A 56 -35.06 39.96 -0.26
C PHE A 56 -35.19 39.48 -1.71
N ASP A 57 -35.44 40.41 -2.62
CA ASP A 57 -35.36 40.19 -4.06
C ASP A 57 -33.92 40.48 -4.53
N VAL A 58 -33.34 39.57 -5.30
CA VAL A 58 -31.98 39.72 -5.83
C VAL A 58 -32.00 39.80 -7.35
N GLU A 59 -31.29 40.79 -7.91
CA GLU A 59 -31.09 40.94 -9.34
C GLU A 59 -29.96 40.05 -9.84
N VAL A 60 -30.28 39.22 -10.84
CA VAL A 60 -29.39 38.20 -11.41
C VAL A 60 -28.88 38.65 -12.77
N GLU A 61 -27.56 38.56 -12.95
CA GLU A 61 -26.90 38.75 -14.25
C GLU A 61 -27.11 37.51 -15.11
N ARG A 62 -27.88 37.65 -16.19
CA ARG A 62 -28.29 36.52 -17.05
C ARG A 62 -27.89 36.73 -18.50
N PRO A 63 -27.55 35.67 -19.24
CA PRO A 63 -27.42 35.72 -20.69
C PRO A 63 -28.77 35.98 -21.37
N GLN A 64 -28.75 36.37 -22.64
CA GLN A 64 -29.96 36.60 -23.44
C GLN A 64 -30.76 35.31 -23.66
N GLN A 65 -30.06 34.17 -23.79
CA GLN A 65 -30.63 32.83 -23.82
C GLN A 65 -30.20 32.10 -22.55
N THR A 66 -31.16 31.79 -21.68
CA THR A 66 -30.90 31.05 -20.44
C THR A 66 -31.11 29.56 -20.66
N ALA A 67 -30.20 28.74 -20.15
CA ALA A 67 -30.34 27.28 -20.13
C ALA A 67 -31.43 26.82 -19.15
N ASN A 68 -31.51 27.49 -17.99
CA ASN A 68 -32.51 27.24 -16.96
C ASN A 68 -33.39 28.49 -16.77
N ASP A 69 -34.68 28.31 -16.42
CA ASP A 69 -35.62 29.42 -16.20
C ASP A 69 -35.34 30.19 -14.90
N ILE A 70 -34.20 30.88 -14.84
CA ILE A 70 -33.84 31.82 -13.77
C ILE A 70 -34.31 33.20 -14.19
N ARG A 71 -35.07 33.89 -13.34
CA ARG A 71 -35.68 35.19 -13.63
C ARG A 71 -34.72 36.34 -13.32
N LYS A 72 -34.99 37.54 -13.87
CA LYS A 72 -34.15 38.74 -13.66
C LYS A 72 -34.08 39.13 -12.19
N LYS A 73 -35.20 39.03 -11.50
CA LYS A 73 -35.30 39.14 -10.04
C LYS A 73 -35.82 37.81 -9.51
N GLU A 74 -35.16 37.25 -8.52
CA GLU A 74 -35.61 36.08 -7.77
C GLU A 74 -35.76 36.45 -6.30
N ARG A 75 -36.82 35.97 -5.65
CA ARG A 75 -37.06 36.19 -4.23
C ARG A 75 -36.42 35.09 -3.42
N ILE A 76 -35.52 35.47 -2.51
CA ILE A 76 -34.72 34.55 -1.72
C ILE A 76 -35.00 34.79 -0.24
N SER A 77 -35.08 33.71 0.55
CA SER A 77 -35.01 33.78 2.00
C SER A 77 -33.72 33.16 2.52
N VAL A 78 -33.11 33.77 3.51
CA VAL A 78 -31.93 33.23 4.21
C VAL A 78 -32.27 33.11 5.70
N THR A 79 -32.27 31.89 6.22
CA THR A 79 -32.62 31.57 7.61
C THR A 79 -31.35 31.24 8.41
N PHE A 80 -31.26 31.81 9.61
CA PHE A 80 -30.16 31.59 10.56
C PHE A 80 -30.69 30.96 11.85
N LEU A 81 -29.85 30.12 12.46
CA LEU A 81 -30.07 29.54 13.78
C LEU A 81 -29.08 30.13 14.81
N PRO A 82 -29.44 30.22 16.10
CA PRO A 82 -28.56 30.78 17.12
C PRO A 82 -27.31 29.93 17.38
N SER A 83 -27.38 28.63 17.11
CA SER A 83 -26.27 27.68 17.29
C SER A 83 -25.07 28.00 16.39
N ASP A 84 -25.31 28.62 15.22
CA ASP A 84 -24.32 28.95 14.18
C ASP A 84 -23.36 27.79 13.83
N ASN A 85 -23.83 26.55 14.00
CA ASN A 85 -23.06 25.31 13.79
C ASN A 85 -23.33 24.67 12.43
N TRP A 86 -24.13 25.32 11.58
CA TRP A 86 -24.45 24.86 10.23
C TRP A 86 -24.66 26.04 9.28
N TYR A 87 -24.62 25.77 7.97
CA TYR A 87 -24.88 26.78 6.94
C TYR A 87 -26.27 27.40 7.12
N PRO A 88 -26.43 28.71 6.83
CA PRO A 88 -27.75 29.32 6.77
C PRO A 88 -28.57 28.70 5.65
N GLU A 89 -29.85 28.41 5.91
CA GLU A 89 -30.73 27.84 4.90
C GLU A 89 -31.13 28.92 3.89
N VAL A 90 -30.75 28.72 2.63
CA VAL A 90 -31.08 29.64 1.53
C VAL A 90 -32.15 29.02 0.65
N LEU A 91 -33.32 29.65 0.54
CA LEU A 91 -34.46 29.14 -0.22
C LEU A 91 -34.85 30.09 -1.36
N ALA A 92 -35.10 29.52 -2.53
CA ALA A 92 -35.74 30.24 -3.65
C ALA A 92 -37.26 30.14 -3.52
N LEU A 93 -37.92 31.29 -3.28
CA LEU A 93 -39.33 31.35 -2.89
C LEU A 93 -40.32 31.31 -4.06
N ARG A 94 -39.85 31.30 -5.31
CA ARG A 94 -40.73 31.20 -6.47
C ARG A 94 -41.36 29.81 -6.55
N ASP A 95 -42.69 29.75 -6.67
CA ASP A 95 -43.47 28.50 -6.62
C ASP A 95 -43.19 27.53 -7.79
N ASN A 96 -42.60 28.03 -8.88
CA ASN A 96 -42.21 27.26 -10.05
C ASN A 96 -40.70 27.38 -10.38
N PHE A 97 -39.84 27.58 -9.37
CA PHE A 97 -38.38 27.59 -9.56
C PHE A 97 -37.88 26.29 -10.22
N PRO A 98 -37.00 26.36 -11.26
CA PRO A 98 -36.62 25.18 -12.05
C PRO A 98 -35.82 24.15 -11.25
N ARG A 99 -35.86 22.90 -11.70
CA ARG A 99 -34.97 21.84 -11.21
C ARG A 99 -33.60 21.99 -11.83
N VAL A 100 -32.59 22.16 -10.98
CA VAL A 100 -31.21 22.44 -11.36
C VAL A 100 -30.27 21.77 -10.35
N SER A 101 -29.02 21.56 -10.77
CA SER A 101 -27.93 21.11 -9.91
C SER A 101 -27.68 22.08 -8.75
N HIS A 102 -26.96 21.62 -7.73
CA HIS A 102 -26.55 22.34 -6.52
C HIS A 102 -27.73 22.83 -5.68
N THR A 103 -28.75 21.98 -5.55
CA THR A 103 -29.87 22.19 -4.62
C THR A 103 -29.82 21.18 -3.47
N ASN A 104 -30.08 21.64 -2.24
CA ASN A 104 -30.15 20.75 -1.08
C ASN A 104 -31.52 20.05 -1.04
N VAL A 105 -31.53 18.77 -0.67
CA VAL A 105 -32.79 18.03 -0.47
C VAL A 105 -33.44 18.49 0.83
N ARG A 106 -34.76 18.64 0.78
CA ARG A 106 -35.62 18.96 1.91
C ARG A 106 -36.76 17.95 1.98
N GLU A 107 -37.55 17.99 3.05
CA GLU A 107 -38.77 17.17 3.16
C GLU A 107 -39.82 17.55 2.10
N LYS A 108 -39.88 18.83 1.71
CA LYS A 108 -40.74 19.34 0.64
C LYS A 108 -39.88 19.92 -0.47
N GLU A 109 -40.20 19.59 -1.73
CA GLU A 109 -39.46 20.07 -2.91
C GLU A 109 -39.45 21.61 -3.01
N PHE A 110 -40.53 22.26 -2.59
CA PHE A 110 -40.70 23.70 -2.66
C PHE A 110 -40.91 24.33 -1.26
N PRO A 111 -40.33 25.52 -1.00
CA PRO A 111 -39.32 26.20 -1.80
C PRO A 111 -37.99 25.43 -1.84
N ARG A 112 -37.26 25.53 -2.97
CA ARG A 112 -36.00 24.80 -3.20
C ARG A 112 -34.86 25.42 -2.40
N SER A 113 -34.05 24.59 -1.73
CA SER A 113 -32.86 25.05 -1.00
C SER A 113 -31.63 25.05 -1.89
N LEU A 114 -30.83 26.12 -1.82
CA LEU A 114 -29.64 26.30 -2.64
C LEU A 114 -28.39 25.81 -1.90
N CYS A 115 -27.60 24.96 -2.54
CA CYS A 115 -26.26 24.59 -2.06
C CYS A 115 -25.26 25.65 -2.52
N LEU A 116 -24.79 26.48 -1.58
CA LEU A 116 -23.89 27.58 -1.90
C LEU A 116 -22.40 27.24 -1.73
N TYR A 117 -22.05 26.27 -0.90
CA TYR A 117 -20.67 26.02 -0.48
C TYR A 117 -20.35 24.52 -0.53
N ASP A 118 -19.13 24.20 -0.95
CA ASP A 118 -18.51 22.88 -0.97
C ASP A 118 -17.56 22.64 0.23
N GLN A 119 -17.18 23.71 0.93
CA GLN A 119 -16.30 23.69 2.10
C GLN A 119 -17.07 23.67 3.42
N PRO A 120 -16.55 23.01 4.48
CA PRO A 120 -17.16 22.96 5.81
C PRO A 120 -17.56 24.35 6.35
N TRP A 121 -18.68 24.41 7.07
CA TRP A 121 -19.23 25.66 7.58
C TRP A 121 -18.24 26.43 8.45
N GLU A 122 -17.43 25.75 9.25
CA GLU A 122 -16.43 26.35 10.13
C GLU A 122 -15.39 27.16 9.35
N GLN A 123 -15.05 26.73 8.12
CA GLN A 123 -14.15 27.48 7.24
C GLN A 123 -14.83 28.69 6.61
N ILE A 124 -16.11 28.55 6.22
CA ILE A 124 -16.90 29.63 5.65
C ILE A 124 -17.20 30.70 6.71
N ALA A 125 -17.59 30.28 7.91
CA ALA A 125 -17.98 31.12 9.04
C ALA A 125 -16.97 32.21 9.36
N ILE A 126 -15.67 31.88 9.35
CA ILE A 126 -14.58 32.81 9.70
C ILE A 126 -14.47 33.98 8.70
N ARG A 127 -14.88 33.77 7.45
CA ARG A 127 -14.83 34.77 6.37
C ARG A 127 -16.22 35.22 5.90
N TRP A 128 -17.27 34.77 6.58
CA TRP A 128 -18.64 35.02 6.16
C TRP A 128 -19.00 36.48 6.43
N THR A 129 -19.57 37.13 5.43
CA THR A 129 -20.16 38.47 5.54
C THR A 129 -21.50 38.52 4.81
N ALA A 130 -22.37 39.45 5.20
CA ALA A 130 -23.65 39.67 4.54
C ALA A 130 -23.50 39.93 3.03
N ALA A 131 -22.51 40.72 2.61
CA ALA A 131 -22.23 40.96 1.20
C ALA A 131 -21.77 39.68 0.48
N SER A 132 -20.93 38.87 1.12
CA SER A 132 -20.42 37.64 0.51
C SER A 132 -21.50 36.59 0.24
N VAL A 133 -22.51 36.44 1.13
CA VAL A 133 -23.60 35.50 0.91
C VAL A 133 -24.52 35.97 -0.21
N VAL A 134 -24.81 37.27 -0.28
CA VAL A 134 -25.62 37.85 -1.35
C VAL A 134 -24.94 37.68 -2.70
N GLU A 135 -23.66 38.02 -2.81
CA GLU A 135 -22.92 37.81 -4.07
C GLU A 135 -22.78 36.33 -4.41
N ARG A 136 -22.64 35.45 -3.42
CA ARG A 136 -22.62 34.01 -3.67
C ARG A 136 -23.95 33.50 -4.21
N ILE A 137 -25.08 33.99 -3.71
CA ILE A 137 -26.42 33.70 -4.24
C ILE A 137 -26.56 34.23 -5.67
N ARG A 138 -26.09 35.46 -5.95
CA ARG A 138 -26.09 36.03 -7.31
C ARG A 138 -25.27 35.21 -8.28
N PHE A 139 -24.06 34.84 -7.90
CA PHE A 139 -23.19 33.97 -8.68
C PHE A 139 -23.88 32.63 -8.95
N TRP A 140 -24.43 31.99 -7.92
CA TRP A 140 -25.13 30.72 -8.03
C TRP A 140 -26.28 30.80 -9.05
N LEU A 141 -27.12 31.84 -8.95
CA LEU A 141 -28.25 32.07 -9.86
C LEU A 141 -27.79 32.38 -11.30
N ALA A 142 -26.73 33.18 -11.46
CA ALA A 142 -26.19 33.56 -12.76
C ALA A 142 -25.58 32.37 -13.51
N GLU A 143 -24.76 31.55 -12.83
CA GLU A 143 -24.17 30.35 -13.43
C GLU A 143 -25.24 29.28 -13.69
N THR A 144 -26.24 29.17 -12.82
CA THR A 144 -27.41 28.32 -13.08
C THR A 144 -28.17 28.77 -14.32
N ALA A 145 -28.38 30.08 -14.52
CA ALA A 145 -29.04 30.62 -15.70
C ALA A 145 -28.28 30.28 -17.00
N LYS A 146 -26.94 30.21 -16.93
CA LYS A 146 -26.06 29.80 -18.04
C LYS A 146 -25.98 28.28 -18.22
N GLY A 147 -26.28 27.50 -17.18
CA GLY A 147 -26.06 26.05 -17.16
C GLY A 147 -24.61 25.65 -16.86
N THR A 148 -23.81 26.54 -16.28
CA THR A 148 -22.35 26.37 -16.06
C THR A 148 -21.98 26.23 -14.58
N LEU A 149 -22.97 26.18 -13.68
CA LEU A 149 -22.72 26.08 -12.24
C LEU A 149 -22.04 24.76 -11.85
N HIS A 150 -22.44 23.66 -12.48
CA HIS A 150 -21.80 22.37 -12.31
C HIS A 150 -20.70 22.22 -13.37
N GLN A 151 -19.43 22.29 -12.95
CA GLN A 151 -18.29 22.27 -13.86
C GLN A 151 -17.93 20.84 -14.31
N ASP A 152 -17.24 20.70 -15.43
CA ASP A 152 -16.88 19.39 -16.00
C ASP A 152 -15.94 18.58 -15.10
N ASP A 153 -15.14 19.25 -14.27
CA ASP A 153 -14.24 18.65 -13.29
C ASP A 153 -14.93 18.35 -11.94
N GLN A 154 -16.19 18.77 -11.75
CA GLN A 154 -16.96 18.41 -10.56
C GLN A 154 -17.49 16.97 -10.67
N PRO A 155 -17.45 16.22 -9.56
CA PRO A 155 -18.05 14.89 -9.51
C PRO A 155 -19.57 14.98 -9.66
N LEU A 156 -20.17 13.99 -10.32
CA LEU A 156 -21.61 13.92 -10.48
C LEU A 156 -22.33 13.92 -9.12
N GLU A 157 -23.37 14.75 -9.02
CA GLU A 157 -24.24 14.81 -7.84
C GLU A 157 -24.86 13.46 -7.48
N PRO A 158 -24.89 13.10 -6.18
CA PRO A 158 -25.49 11.85 -5.73
C PRO A 158 -26.99 11.84 -5.99
N MET A 159 -27.54 10.64 -6.18
CA MET A 159 -28.97 10.44 -6.39
C MET A 159 -29.76 10.70 -5.12
N LEU A 160 -29.31 10.12 -4.01
CA LEU A 160 -29.98 10.19 -2.72
C LEU A 160 -29.16 10.98 -1.71
N LEU A 161 -29.83 11.41 -0.64
CA LEU A 161 -29.17 11.85 0.58
C LEU A 161 -29.55 10.88 1.69
N GLY A 162 -28.54 10.21 2.24
CA GLY A 162 -28.71 9.29 3.36
C GLY A 162 -29.12 10.05 4.63
N ASN A 163 -29.67 9.32 5.59
CA ASN A 163 -30.00 9.85 6.93
C ASN A 163 -28.76 10.07 7.83
N GLY A 164 -27.57 10.18 7.23
CA GLY A 164 -26.28 10.30 7.91
C GLY A 164 -25.67 8.98 8.36
N TYR A 165 -26.35 7.84 8.20
CA TYR A 165 -25.78 6.52 8.50
C TYR A 165 -24.98 5.97 7.32
N ARG A 166 -23.89 5.28 7.64
CA ARG A 166 -23.03 4.58 6.70
C ARG A 166 -22.94 3.10 7.05
N ILE A 167 -22.67 2.25 6.07
CA ILE A 167 -22.44 0.82 6.27
C ILE A 167 -21.19 0.36 5.54
N VAL A 168 -20.31 -0.35 6.24
CA VAL A 168 -19.16 -1.03 5.61
C VAL A 168 -19.61 -2.40 5.14
N LEU A 169 -19.57 -2.65 3.84
CA LEU A 169 -19.87 -3.93 3.19
C LEU A 169 -18.58 -4.70 2.87
N PRO A 170 -18.65 -6.03 2.72
CA PRO A 170 -17.53 -6.82 2.18
C PRO A 170 -17.07 -6.31 0.82
N PHE A 171 -15.76 -6.36 0.53
CA PHE A 171 -15.20 -5.82 -0.72
C PHE A 171 -15.67 -6.56 -1.97
N ASP A 172 -15.92 -7.85 -1.83
CA ASP A 172 -16.32 -8.83 -2.86
C ASP A 172 -17.84 -8.99 -2.95
N PHE A 173 -18.61 -8.06 -2.38
CA PHE A 173 -20.08 -8.11 -2.34
C PHE A 173 -20.72 -8.23 -3.75
N PHE A 174 -20.05 -7.71 -4.78
CA PHE A 174 -20.52 -7.75 -6.16
C PHE A 174 -19.86 -8.84 -7.03
N ASP A 175 -18.93 -9.63 -6.50
CA ASP A 175 -18.13 -10.59 -7.29
C ASP A 175 -18.86 -11.91 -7.57
N GLY A 176 -20.04 -12.13 -6.97
CA GLY A 176 -20.85 -13.33 -7.18
C GLY A 176 -21.50 -13.41 -8.56
N GLU A 177 -21.43 -14.57 -9.21
CA GLU A 177 -22.24 -14.86 -10.40
C GLU A 177 -23.73 -14.95 -10.02
N SER A 178 -24.55 -14.15 -10.70
CA SER A 178 -26.02 -14.07 -10.69
C SER A 178 -26.66 -13.07 -9.71
N ASN A 179 -27.42 -12.15 -10.30
CA ASN A 179 -28.51 -11.38 -9.67
C ASN A 179 -29.62 -12.28 -9.07
N GLU A 180 -29.41 -13.60 -8.91
CA GLU A 180 -30.45 -14.58 -8.55
C GLU A 180 -30.35 -15.04 -7.09
N THR A 181 -29.16 -15.07 -6.47
CA THR A 181 -28.96 -15.51 -5.08
C THR A 181 -28.82 -14.35 -4.09
N PHE A 182 -29.07 -14.61 -2.80
CA PHE A 182 -28.91 -13.62 -1.72
C PHE A 182 -27.63 -13.92 -0.93
N GLU A 183 -27.04 -12.89 -0.35
CA GLU A 183 -25.90 -13.05 0.57
C GLU A 183 -26.36 -12.88 2.02
N GLU A 184 -25.96 -13.79 2.91
CA GLU A 184 -26.25 -13.66 4.34
C GLU A 184 -25.21 -12.77 5.02
N LEU A 185 -25.68 -11.62 5.49
CA LEU A 185 -24.86 -10.63 6.18
C LEU A 185 -25.31 -10.48 7.64
N LYS A 186 -24.34 -10.27 8.51
CA LYS A 186 -24.55 -9.86 9.88
C LYS A 186 -24.21 -8.39 10.01
N VAL A 187 -25.19 -7.59 10.41
CA VAL A 187 -25.04 -6.13 10.51
C VAL A 187 -25.04 -5.69 11.97
N SER A 188 -24.04 -4.93 12.38
CA SER A 188 -23.93 -4.35 13.72
C SER A 188 -23.42 -2.91 13.67
N PHE A 189 -23.71 -2.12 14.70
CA PHE A 189 -23.04 -0.85 14.90
C PHE A 189 -21.54 -1.07 15.12
N ALA A 190 -20.72 -0.16 14.58
CA ALA A 190 -19.26 -0.23 14.72
C ALA A 190 -18.81 -0.06 16.18
N THR A 191 -19.58 0.70 16.98
CA THR A 191 -19.38 0.88 18.42
C THR A 191 -20.73 0.88 19.15
N ASN A 192 -20.70 0.69 20.47
CA ASN A 192 -21.90 0.77 21.32
C ASN A 192 -22.22 2.20 21.78
N GLU A 193 -21.59 3.22 21.18
CA GLU A 193 -21.83 4.62 21.53
C GLU A 193 -23.18 5.08 20.97
N LYS A 194 -23.89 5.93 21.73
CA LYS A 194 -25.26 6.36 21.39
C LYS A 194 -25.37 7.08 20.05
N ASP A 195 -24.30 7.75 19.61
CA ASP A 195 -24.27 8.54 18.38
C ASP A 195 -23.54 7.82 17.23
N CYS A 196 -23.32 6.51 17.34
CA CYS A 196 -22.65 5.74 16.29
C CYS A 196 -23.51 5.68 15.02
N ARG A 197 -23.05 6.35 13.95
CA ARG A 197 -23.69 6.35 12.64
C ARG A 197 -23.03 5.41 11.62
N LEU A 198 -22.15 4.52 12.08
CA LEU A 198 -21.44 3.57 11.24
C LEU A 198 -21.87 2.15 11.57
N LEU A 199 -22.36 1.42 10.58
CA LEU A 199 -22.65 0.00 10.64
C LEU A 199 -21.55 -0.78 9.93
N ARG A 200 -21.35 -2.03 10.34
CA ARG A 200 -20.46 -3.00 9.70
C ARG A 200 -21.26 -4.23 9.33
N ALA A 201 -21.07 -4.72 8.11
CA ALA A 201 -21.63 -5.95 7.61
C ALA A 201 -20.53 -7.00 7.41
N GLU A 202 -20.71 -8.18 7.99
CA GLU A 202 -19.78 -9.31 7.87
C GLU A 202 -20.51 -10.52 7.27
N LYS A 203 -19.84 -11.31 6.43
CA LYS A 203 -20.42 -12.53 5.82
C LYS A 203 -20.60 -13.64 6.87
N GLY A 204 -21.70 -14.40 6.76
CA GLY A 204 -21.86 -15.69 7.45
C GLY A 204 -22.84 -15.73 8.64
N GLN A 205 -22.95 -16.91 9.27
CA GLN A 205 -23.86 -17.22 10.39
C GLN A 205 -23.08 -17.32 11.72
N GLY A 206 -23.45 -16.55 12.75
CA GLY A 206 -22.74 -16.56 14.06
C GLY A 206 -23.30 -15.58 15.10
N ALA A 207 -22.73 -15.57 16.32
CA ALA A 207 -23.22 -14.75 17.44
C ALA A 207 -22.83 -13.26 17.33
N GLY A 208 -23.77 -12.35 17.63
CA GLY A 208 -23.62 -10.88 17.56
C GLY A 208 -24.26 -10.28 16.31
N GLY A 209 -24.70 -9.02 16.31
CA GLY A 209 -25.34 -8.36 15.15
C GLY A 209 -26.73 -8.89 14.78
N LEU A 210 -27.41 -8.20 13.87
CA LEU A 210 -28.70 -8.60 13.31
C LEU A 210 -28.52 -9.28 11.95
N PRO A 211 -29.21 -10.40 11.66
CA PRO A 211 -29.08 -11.09 10.38
C PRO A 211 -29.89 -10.40 9.28
N PHE A 212 -29.26 -10.19 8.13
CA PHE A 212 -29.84 -9.64 6.92
C PHE A 212 -29.60 -10.57 5.73
N LEU A 213 -30.58 -10.64 4.84
CA LEU A 213 -30.48 -11.21 3.51
C LEU A 213 -30.25 -10.07 2.54
N ALA A 214 -29.05 -10.00 1.98
CA ALA A 214 -28.63 -8.95 1.08
C ALA A 214 -28.98 -9.30 -0.37
N LEU A 215 -29.56 -8.33 -1.08
CA LEU A 215 -29.93 -8.41 -2.48
C LEU A 215 -29.36 -7.20 -3.21
N SER A 216 -28.70 -7.41 -4.34
CA SER A 216 -28.17 -6.35 -5.19
C SER A 216 -29.05 -6.13 -6.43
N PHE A 217 -29.15 -4.87 -6.86
CA PHE A 217 -29.87 -4.45 -8.06
C PHE A 217 -29.07 -3.38 -8.79
N VAL A 218 -29.14 -3.38 -10.12
CA VAL A 218 -28.54 -2.35 -10.96
C VAL A 218 -29.68 -1.65 -11.70
N ALA A 219 -29.80 -0.34 -11.51
CA ALA A 219 -30.75 0.50 -12.20
C ALA A 219 -30.28 0.82 -13.63
N GLU A 220 -31.22 1.19 -14.50
CA GLU A 220 -30.88 1.77 -15.81
C GLU A 220 -30.15 3.11 -15.64
N ALA A 221 -29.31 3.44 -16.61
CA ALA A 221 -28.52 4.68 -16.59
C ALA A 221 -29.44 5.90 -16.56
N GLN A 222 -29.15 6.83 -15.65
CA GLN A 222 -29.95 8.03 -15.46
C GLN A 222 -29.06 9.27 -15.31
N MET A 223 -29.62 10.42 -15.71
CA MET A 223 -28.93 11.69 -15.52
C MET A 223 -28.78 11.99 -14.03
N HIS A 224 -27.60 12.44 -13.62
CA HIS A 224 -27.31 12.80 -12.23
C HIS A 224 -28.18 13.99 -11.75
N GLY A 225 -28.20 14.23 -10.44
CA GLY A 225 -28.92 15.35 -9.82
C GLY A 225 -29.96 14.92 -8.80
N ALA A 226 -29.91 15.57 -7.62
CA ALA A 226 -30.66 15.14 -6.43
C ALA A 226 -32.18 14.98 -6.66
N ILE A 227 -32.74 13.94 -6.03
CA ILE A 227 -34.16 13.58 -6.07
C ILE A 227 -35.03 14.54 -5.24
N ARG A 228 -36.33 14.54 -5.53
CA ARG A 228 -37.43 15.27 -4.85
C ARG A 228 -37.53 15.05 -3.33
N HIS A 229 -37.29 13.82 -2.87
CA HIS A 229 -37.28 13.39 -1.46
C HIS A 229 -36.70 11.95 -1.37
N ALA A 230 -36.16 11.58 -0.22
CA ALA A 230 -35.67 10.23 0.06
C ALA A 230 -36.85 9.27 0.42
N PRO A 231 -36.91 8.04 -0.15
CA PRO A 231 -38.02 7.11 0.09
C PRO A 231 -38.03 6.61 1.55
N LYS A 232 -39.17 6.75 2.23
CA LYS A 232 -39.33 6.36 3.65
C LYS A 232 -39.79 4.91 3.83
N ASN A 233 -40.38 4.31 2.79
CA ASN A 233 -40.93 2.96 2.81
C ASN A 233 -40.74 2.25 1.46
N LEU A 234 -41.04 0.95 1.43
CA LEU A 234 -40.83 0.10 0.25
C LEU A 234 -41.67 0.53 -0.97
N LYS A 235 -42.86 1.08 -0.75
CA LYS A 235 -43.69 1.62 -1.84
C LYS A 235 -43.05 2.83 -2.49
N GLU A 236 -42.62 3.81 -1.68
CA GLU A 236 -41.94 5.00 -2.19
C GLU A 236 -40.62 4.64 -2.89
N LEU A 237 -39.90 3.62 -2.40
CA LEU A 237 -38.70 3.10 -3.07
C LEU A 237 -39.06 2.48 -4.43
N ASP A 238 -40.15 1.72 -4.52
CA ASP A 238 -40.61 1.12 -5.77
C ASP A 238 -41.06 2.16 -6.79
N GLU A 239 -41.82 3.18 -6.36
CA GLU A 239 -42.20 4.32 -7.19
C GLU A 239 -40.97 5.10 -7.69
N PHE A 240 -39.92 5.18 -6.85
CA PHE A 240 -38.67 5.81 -7.21
C PHE A 240 -37.84 4.99 -8.22
N LEU A 241 -37.77 3.67 -8.05
CA LEU A 241 -36.93 2.78 -8.86
C LEU A 241 -37.58 2.31 -10.17
N LYS A 242 -38.92 2.30 -10.26
CA LYS A 242 -39.67 1.90 -11.45
C LYS A 242 -39.26 2.63 -12.73
N PRO A 243 -39.11 3.98 -12.74
CA PRO A 243 -38.66 4.71 -13.92
C PRO A 243 -37.24 4.33 -14.36
N ALA A 244 -36.41 3.82 -13.44
CA ALA A 244 -35.06 3.37 -13.70
C ALA A 244 -34.97 1.85 -13.93
N GLY A 245 -36.08 1.21 -14.33
CA GLY A 245 -36.12 -0.21 -14.72
C GLY A 245 -36.12 -1.22 -13.57
N VAL A 246 -36.20 -0.79 -12.31
CA VAL A 246 -36.13 -1.69 -11.13
C VAL A 246 -37.46 -1.66 -10.36
N PRO A 247 -38.50 -2.42 -10.79
CA PRO A 247 -39.76 -2.55 -10.05
C PRO A 247 -39.56 -3.45 -8.82
N ILE A 248 -38.95 -2.90 -7.78
CA ILE A 248 -38.44 -3.64 -6.62
C ILE A 248 -39.50 -4.48 -5.91
N VAL A 249 -40.76 -4.03 -5.84
CA VAL A 249 -41.84 -4.80 -5.20
C VAL A 249 -42.14 -6.08 -5.99
N GLU A 250 -42.18 -6.01 -7.32
CA GLU A 250 -42.40 -7.18 -8.18
C GLU A 250 -41.19 -8.10 -8.21
N LEU A 251 -39.97 -7.53 -8.16
CA LEU A 251 -38.73 -8.31 -8.07
C LEU A 251 -38.65 -9.06 -6.74
N LEU A 252 -38.97 -8.41 -5.62
CA LEU A 252 -39.07 -9.06 -4.31
C LEU A 252 -40.19 -10.10 -4.29
N TYR A 253 -41.34 -9.82 -4.88
CA TYR A 253 -42.44 -10.80 -4.97
C TYR A 253 -41.95 -12.11 -5.59
N LYS A 254 -41.22 -12.04 -6.70
CA LYS A 254 -40.63 -13.21 -7.38
C LYS A 254 -39.52 -13.87 -6.55
N LYS A 255 -38.58 -13.08 -6.01
CA LYS A 255 -37.42 -13.61 -5.27
C LYS A 255 -37.83 -14.31 -3.98
N LEU A 256 -38.85 -13.81 -3.29
CA LEU A 256 -39.28 -14.33 -2.00
C LEU A 256 -40.14 -15.59 -2.12
N GLU A 257 -40.63 -15.99 -3.30
CA GLU A 257 -41.51 -17.15 -3.47
C GLU A 257 -40.95 -18.42 -2.82
N ASP A 258 -39.64 -18.66 -2.97
CA ASP A 258 -38.94 -19.83 -2.45
C ASP A 258 -38.41 -19.68 -1.02
N TRP A 259 -38.68 -18.54 -0.37
CA TRP A 259 -38.11 -18.17 0.93
C TRP A 259 -39.05 -18.41 2.10
N ASN A 260 -40.20 -19.07 1.90
CA ASN A 260 -41.12 -19.45 2.97
C ASN A 260 -40.55 -20.62 3.82
N LYS A 261 -39.40 -20.39 4.44
CA LYS A 261 -38.63 -21.33 5.28
C LYS A 261 -38.32 -20.63 6.60
N LYS A 262 -38.50 -21.35 7.71
CA LYS A 262 -38.34 -20.80 9.06
C LYS A 262 -36.98 -20.10 9.29
N GLU A 263 -35.92 -20.64 8.70
CA GLU A 263 -34.56 -20.09 8.79
C GLU A 263 -34.36 -18.73 8.11
N LEU A 264 -35.24 -18.33 7.19
CA LEU A 264 -35.15 -17.08 6.43
C LEU A 264 -36.17 -16.03 6.88
N LEU A 265 -37.36 -16.49 7.29
CA LEU A 265 -38.50 -15.62 7.58
C LEU A 265 -38.24 -14.56 8.66
N ASP A 266 -37.36 -14.86 9.61
CA ASP A 266 -37.04 -13.97 10.76
C ASP A 266 -35.92 -12.98 10.46
N LYS A 267 -35.20 -13.18 9.36
CA LYS A 267 -34.14 -12.29 8.92
C LYS A 267 -34.75 -11.03 8.31
N LYS A 268 -33.95 -9.96 8.22
CA LYS A 268 -34.35 -8.72 7.53
C LYS A 268 -33.77 -8.68 6.12
N ILE A 269 -34.20 -7.73 5.30
CA ILE A 269 -33.70 -7.58 3.93
C ILE A 269 -32.83 -6.33 3.85
N LEU A 270 -31.67 -6.47 3.21
CA LEU A 270 -30.76 -5.39 2.87
C LEU A 270 -30.74 -5.28 1.34
N LEU A 271 -31.20 -4.15 0.79
CA LEU A 271 -31.20 -3.91 -0.65
C LEU A 271 -30.02 -3.01 -0.99
N VAL A 272 -29.13 -3.44 -1.87
CA VAL A 272 -28.06 -2.62 -2.43
C VAL A 272 -28.44 -2.26 -3.85
N VAL A 273 -28.51 -0.96 -4.15
CA VAL A 273 -28.90 -0.49 -5.49
C VAL A 273 -27.77 0.35 -6.06
N ALA A 274 -27.33 -0.04 -7.25
CA ALA A 274 -26.39 0.72 -8.07
C ALA A 274 -27.15 1.59 -9.06
N PHE A 275 -26.78 2.87 -9.12
CA PHE A 275 -27.33 3.86 -10.04
C PHE A 275 -26.22 4.33 -10.99
N PRO A 276 -26.13 3.77 -12.21
CA PRO A 276 -25.24 4.30 -13.22
C PRO A 276 -25.65 5.74 -13.58
N LEU A 277 -24.72 6.69 -13.47
CA LEU A 277 -24.97 8.10 -13.66
C LEU A 277 -24.35 8.63 -14.95
N THR A 278 -25.10 9.49 -15.63
CA THR A 278 -24.68 10.23 -16.82
C THR A 278 -24.82 11.73 -16.56
N ARG A 279 -23.98 12.56 -17.20
CA ARG A 279 -23.98 14.01 -16.98
C ARG A 279 -25.14 14.73 -17.69
N ASN A 280 -25.32 14.44 -18.98
CA ASN A 280 -26.30 15.12 -19.85
C ASN A 280 -27.34 14.17 -20.47
N GLY A 281 -27.53 12.98 -19.89
CA GLY A 281 -28.38 11.95 -20.51
C GLY A 281 -27.74 11.28 -21.74
N GLU A 282 -26.43 11.44 -21.93
CA GLU A 282 -25.63 10.73 -22.93
C GLU A 282 -25.50 9.23 -22.59
N GLU A 283 -25.11 8.39 -23.55
CA GLU A 283 -24.97 6.93 -23.34
C GLU A 283 -23.79 6.55 -22.43
N THR A 284 -22.82 7.44 -22.23
CA THR A 284 -21.63 7.16 -21.42
C THR A 284 -21.92 7.30 -19.93
N ILE A 285 -21.81 6.17 -19.22
CA ILE A 285 -21.82 6.12 -17.75
C ILE A 285 -20.49 6.70 -17.24
N GLU A 286 -20.53 7.79 -16.48
CA GLU A 286 -19.33 8.41 -15.87
C GLU A 286 -19.02 7.82 -14.49
N SER A 287 -20.04 7.45 -13.72
CA SER A 287 -19.90 6.88 -12.39
C SER A 287 -21.09 5.99 -12.04
N SER A 288 -20.98 5.23 -10.94
CA SER A 288 -22.11 4.51 -10.35
C SER A 288 -22.26 4.91 -8.90
N ASP A 289 -23.42 5.46 -8.55
CA ASP A 289 -23.76 5.83 -7.18
C ASP A 289 -24.44 4.64 -6.49
N LEU A 290 -24.00 4.29 -5.29
CA LEU A 290 -24.43 3.08 -4.58
C LEU A 290 -25.18 3.46 -3.31
N TRP A 291 -26.34 2.83 -3.08
CA TRP A 291 -27.13 3.06 -1.87
C TRP A 291 -27.62 1.75 -1.25
N VAL A 292 -27.72 1.75 0.09
CA VAL A 292 -28.21 0.60 0.86
C VAL A 292 -29.52 0.95 1.55
N PHE A 293 -30.52 0.09 1.39
CA PHE A 293 -31.83 0.20 2.04
C PHE A 293 -32.06 -0.97 2.98
N LEU A 294 -32.16 -0.71 4.27
CA LEU A 294 -32.48 -1.73 5.28
C LEU A 294 -33.97 -1.74 5.56
N THR A 295 -34.60 -2.92 5.49
CA THR A 295 -35.98 -3.07 5.94
C THR A 295 -36.06 -3.00 7.46
N THR A 296 -37.08 -2.32 7.97
CA THR A 296 -37.35 -2.27 9.43
C THR A 296 -37.91 -3.60 9.96
N ARG A 297 -38.58 -4.39 9.10
CA ARG A 297 -39.27 -5.64 9.42
C ARG A 297 -38.65 -6.88 8.76
N SER A 298 -39.11 -8.04 9.19
CA SER A 298 -38.64 -9.37 8.76
C SER A 298 -39.06 -9.72 7.33
N VAL A 299 -38.39 -10.70 6.71
CA VAL A 299 -38.73 -11.26 5.39
C VAL A 299 -40.20 -11.69 5.34
N GLY A 300 -40.69 -12.36 6.38
CA GLY A 300 -42.10 -12.77 6.46
C GLY A 300 -43.06 -11.58 6.45
N ASP A 301 -42.75 -10.51 7.19
CA ASP A 301 -43.58 -9.29 7.18
C ASP A 301 -43.53 -8.55 5.84
N VAL A 302 -42.36 -8.54 5.17
CA VAL A 302 -42.21 -7.98 3.83
C VAL A 302 -43.07 -8.76 2.84
N GLY A 303 -43.03 -10.09 2.87
CA GLY A 303 -43.85 -10.95 2.00
C GLY A 303 -45.34 -10.70 2.17
N VAL A 304 -45.81 -10.47 3.41
CA VAL A 304 -47.20 -10.05 3.67
C VAL A 304 -47.49 -8.67 3.09
N ALA A 305 -46.63 -7.69 3.33
CA ALA A 305 -46.85 -6.31 2.91
C ALA A 305 -46.87 -6.10 1.38
N ILE A 306 -46.26 -7.00 0.60
CA ILE A 306 -46.31 -6.99 -0.87
C ILE A 306 -47.39 -7.93 -1.43
N GLY A 307 -48.13 -8.63 -0.58
CA GLY A 307 -49.24 -9.51 -0.94
C GLY A 307 -48.82 -10.88 -1.46
N LEU A 308 -47.60 -11.33 -1.15
CA LEU A 308 -47.10 -12.65 -1.48
C LEU A 308 -47.66 -13.72 -0.52
N TRP A 309 -47.81 -13.37 0.77
CA TRP A 309 -48.30 -14.28 1.81
C TRP A 309 -49.36 -13.65 2.71
N ASP A 310 -50.14 -14.50 3.36
CA ASP A 310 -50.96 -14.17 4.53
C ASP A 310 -50.37 -14.80 5.79
N LYS A 311 -50.41 -14.07 6.90
CA LYS A 311 -49.94 -14.57 8.20
C LYS A 311 -51.01 -15.47 8.82
N LEU A 312 -50.73 -16.77 8.93
CA LEU A 312 -51.62 -17.75 9.54
C LEU A 312 -51.37 -17.89 11.05
N ALA A 313 -50.11 -17.89 11.44
CA ALA A 313 -49.64 -17.90 12.82
C ALA A 313 -48.24 -17.24 12.91
N GLU A 314 -47.64 -17.18 14.10
CA GLU A 314 -46.27 -16.70 14.24
C GLU A 314 -45.30 -17.60 13.45
N HIS A 315 -44.48 -17.00 12.59
CA HIS A 315 -43.57 -17.69 11.68
C HIS A 315 -44.23 -18.70 10.70
N SER A 316 -45.54 -18.57 10.45
CA SER A 316 -46.29 -19.44 9.55
C SER A 316 -47.08 -18.63 8.53
N TYR A 317 -46.75 -18.81 7.26
CA TYR A 317 -47.26 -18.00 6.15
C TYR A 317 -47.89 -18.89 5.08
N GLY A 318 -49.09 -18.51 4.63
CA GLY A 318 -49.82 -19.17 3.54
C GLY A 318 -49.86 -18.30 2.29
N ARG A 319 -50.07 -18.89 1.11
CA ARG A 319 -50.26 -18.12 -0.13
C ARG A 319 -51.73 -17.69 -0.26
N PRO A 320 -52.04 -16.39 -0.43
CA PRO A 320 -53.41 -15.93 -0.57
C PRO A 320 -54.00 -16.37 -1.93
N ILE A 321 -55.31 -16.58 -1.97
CA ILE A 321 -56.04 -16.95 -3.21
C ILE A 321 -56.12 -15.75 -4.16
N LEU A 322 -56.22 -14.52 -3.62
CA LEU A 322 -56.21 -13.27 -4.36
C LEU A 322 -55.25 -12.30 -3.69
N ARG A 323 -54.42 -11.60 -4.47
CA ARG A 323 -53.53 -10.55 -3.97
C ARG A 323 -54.37 -9.33 -3.58
N ASP A 324 -54.24 -8.86 -2.34
CA ASP A 324 -54.87 -7.60 -1.91
C ASP A 324 -54.21 -6.42 -2.66
N PRO A 325 -54.98 -5.63 -3.44
CA PRO A 325 -54.45 -4.46 -4.14
C PRO A 325 -53.78 -3.41 -3.24
N LYS A 326 -54.07 -3.43 -1.93
CA LYS A 326 -53.44 -2.53 -0.93
C LYS A 326 -52.07 -3.02 -0.44
N SER A 327 -51.65 -4.23 -0.83
CA SER A 327 -50.36 -4.79 -0.44
C SER A 327 -49.26 -4.35 -1.42
N ASP A 328 -48.90 -3.08 -1.33
CA ASP A 328 -47.93 -2.39 -2.18
C ASP A 328 -46.59 -2.07 -1.48
N GLY A 329 -46.38 -2.62 -0.28
CA GLY A 329 -45.17 -2.41 0.51
C GLY A 329 -45.17 -1.14 1.39
N GLN A 330 -46.23 -0.32 1.39
CA GLN A 330 -46.27 0.93 2.19
C GLN A 330 -46.01 0.71 3.70
N ALA A 331 -46.37 -0.45 4.23
CA ALA A 331 -46.19 -0.79 5.65
C ALA A 331 -44.73 -1.08 6.06
N ILE A 332 -43.81 -1.20 5.11
CA ILE A 332 -42.39 -1.52 5.36
C ILE A 332 -41.55 -0.25 5.34
N GLY A 333 -41.20 0.27 6.51
CA GLY A 333 -40.27 1.39 6.62
C GLY A 333 -38.84 1.00 6.23
N LEU A 334 -38.09 1.96 5.69
CA LEU A 334 -36.70 1.79 5.23
C LEU A 334 -35.73 2.71 5.99
N SER A 335 -34.50 2.25 6.17
CA SER A 335 -33.35 3.10 6.52
C SER A 335 -32.41 3.18 5.31
N ILE A 336 -31.99 4.38 4.94
CA ILE A 336 -31.12 4.63 3.78
C ILE A 336 -29.71 4.92 4.26
N LEU A 337 -28.75 4.10 3.84
CA LEU A 337 -27.36 4.18 4.27
C LEU A 337 -26.45 4.38 3.05
N SER A 338 -25.39 5.16 3.25
CA SER A 338 -24.30 5.28 2.28
C SER A 338 -23.31 4.11 2.48
N PRO A 339 -23.05 3.30 1.44
CA PRO A 339 -22.11 2.19 1.52
C PRO A 339 -20.67 2.66 1.50
N LEU A 340 -19.85 1.95 2.25
CA LEU A 340 -18.39 1.89 2.19
C LEU A 340 -18.02 0.43 2.01
N PHE A 341 -16.81 0.17 1.52
CA PHE A 341 -16.33 -1.19 1.34
C PHE A 341 -15.12 -1.46 2.22
N HIS A 342 -15.00 -2.69 2.71
CA HIS A 342 -13.74 -3.20 3.20
C HIS A 342 -12.66 -3.04 2.13
N LEU A 343 -11.43 -2.80 2.55
CA LEU A 343 -10.32 -2.74 1.61
C LEU A 343 -10.13 -4.13 0.98
N SER A 344 -9.74 -4.12 -0.29
CA SER A 344 -9.10 -5.22 -1.02
C SER A 344 -7.63 -4.85 -1.26
N ALA A 345 -6.84 -5.76 -1.82
CA ALA A 345 -5.47 -5.43 -2.21
C ALA A 345 -5.39 -4.25 -3.18
N GLU A 346 -6.32 -4.22 -4.12
CA GLU A 346 -6.41 -3.20 -5.15
C GLU A 346 -6.80 -1.85 -4.57
N THR A 347 -7.87 -1.80 -3.77
CA THR A 347 -8.30 -0.53 -3.18
C THR A 347 -7.34 -0.02 -2.12
N ALA A 348 -6.60 -0.90 -1.42
CA ALA A 348 -5.50 -0.51 -0.54
C ALA A 348 -4.33 0.12 -1.32
N ALA A 349 -3.96 -0.45 -2.47
CA ALA A 349 -2.94 0.13 -3.34
C ALA A 349 -3.38 1.50 -3.89
N ILE A 350 -4.61 1.61 -4.41
CA ILE A 350 -5.18 2.86 -4.94
C ILE A 350 -5.21 3.94 -3.86
N SER A 351 -5.66 3.59 -2.65
CA SER A 351 -5.68 4.52 -1.50
C SER A 351 -4.28 4.97 -1.08
N SER A 352 -3.25 4.17 -1.41
CA SER A 352 -1.84 4.48 -1.20
C SER A 352 -1.18 5.19 -2.40
N GLY A 353 -1.92 5.47 -3.48
CA GLY A 353 -1.38 6.06 -4.72
C GLY A 353 -0.49 5.10 -5.52
N LEU A 354 -0.74 3.78 -5.43
CA LEU A 354 0.06 2.72 -6.02
C LEU A 354 -0.82 1.71 -6.79
N THR A 355 -0.21 0.84 -7.59
CA THR A 355 -0.88 -0.30 -8.24
C THR A 355 -0.73 -1.57 -7.39
N SER A 356 -1.76 -2.40 -7.31
CA SER A 356 -1.67 -3.70 -6.62
C SER A 356 -0.77 -4.67 -7.39
N ASP A 357 -0.07 -5.54 -6.65
CA ASP A 357 0.78 -6.59 -7.18
C ASP A 357 0.77 -7.76 -6.19
N LEU A 358 -0.02 -8.79 -6.47
CA LEU A 358 -0.21 -9.94 -5.59
C LEU A 358 0.66 -11.15 -5.96
N ARG A 359 1.84 -10.93 -6.55
CA ARG A 359 2.74 -12.02 -6.91
C ARG A 359 3.04 -12.95 -5.71
N PRO A 360 3.07 -14.28 -5.91
CA PRO A 360 3.47 -15.23 -4.88
C PRO A 360 4.87 -14.90 -4.34
N SER A 361 4.95 -14.60 -3.05
CA SER A 361 6.16 -14.10 -2.41
C SER A 361 6.43 -14.84 -1.12
N ILE A 362 7.69 -15.16 -0.85
CA ILE A 362 8.13 -15.75 0.42
C ILE A 362 9.16 -14.85 1.07
N ALA A 363 9.00 -14.61 2.37
CA ALA A 363 9.89 -13.77 3.15
C ALA A 363 10.57 -14.58 4.24
N ILE A 364 11.91 -14.61 4.21
CA ILE A 364 12.74 -15.31 5.18
C ILE A 364 13.25 -14.28 6.18
N GLY A 365 12.83 -14.39 7.43
CA GLY A 365 13.18 -13.46 8.50
C GLY A 365 12.07 -12.42 8.72
N ALA A 366 11.40 -12.53 9.87
CA ALA A 366 10.43 -11.58 10.39
C ALA A 366 11.03 -10.83 11.59
N GLY A 367 12.30 -10.40 11.48
CA GLY A 367 12.99 -9.62 12.51
C GLY A 367 12.50 -8.17 12.62
N ALA A 368 13.31 -7.31 13.24
CA ALA A 368 12.98 -5.89 13.40
C ALA A 368 12.74 -5.17 12.06
N LEU A 369 13.69 -5.28 11.11
CA LEU A 369 13.53 -4.75 9.75
C LEU A 369 12.44 -5.52 8.98
N GLY A 370 12.54 -6.86 8.98
CA GLY A 370 11.69 -7.70 8.13
C GLY A 370 10.20 -7.55 8.42
N SER A 371 9.80 -7.58 9.69
CA SER A 371 8.38 -7.39 10.08
C SER A 371 7.81 -6.04 9.63
N GLN A 372 8.61 -4.96 9.72
CA GLN A 372 8.17 -3.63 9.28
C GLN A 372 8.13 -3.50 7.76
N VAL A 373 9.10 -4.06 7.04
CA VAL A 373 9.10 -4.09 5.57
C VAL A 373 7.87 -4.85 5.06
N LEU A 374 7.61 -6.04 5.61
CA LEU A 374 6.46 -6.84 5.22
C LEU A 374 5.14 -6.14 5.50
N ARG A 375 5.01 -5.47 6.66
CA ARG A 375 3.86 -4.66 6.99
C ARG A 375 3.61 -3.57 5.95
N LEU A 376 4.62 -2.79 5.59
CA LEU A 376 4.48 -1.69 4.62
C LEU A 376 4.18 -2.18 3.20
N LEU A 377 4.81 -3.28 2.78
CA LEU A 377 4.52 -3.92 1.50
C LEU A 377 3.08 -4.45 1.46
N ALA A 378 2.69 -5.26 2.45
CA ALA A 378 1.36 -5.84 2.50
C ALA A 378 0.27 -4.78 2.60
N GLN A 379 0.42 -3.78 3.48
CA GLN A 379 -0.57 -2.71 3.66
C GLN A 379 -0.78 -1.86 2.40
N SER A 380 0.22 -1.81 1.51
CA SER A 380 0.17 -1.05 0.25
C SER A 380 -0.24 -1.90 -0.97
N GLY A 381 -0.84 -3.06 -0.78
CA GLY A 381 -1.32 -3.88 -1.90
C GLY A 381 -0.27 -4.82 -2.52
N PHE A 382 0.89 -5.00 -1.90
CA PHE A 382 2.02 -5.73 -2.50
C PHE A 382 2.30 -7.08 -1.83
N GLY A 383 2.47 -8.10 -2.68
CA GLY A 383 2.85 -9.47 -2.34
C GLY A 383 1.70 -10.33 -1.80
N ALA A 384 1.68 -11.59 -2.24
CA ALA A 384 0.98 -12.68 -1.57
C ALA A 384 1.99 -13.48 -0.74
N TRP A 385 2.00 -13.24 0.58
CA TRP A 385 3.13 -13.60 1.44
C TRP A 385 3.00 -14.98 2.10
N CYS A 386 4.05 -15.78 2.00
CA CYS A 386 4.41 -16.80 2.98
C CYS A 386 5.53 -16.26 3.88
N VAL A 387 5.31 -16.19 5.20
CA VAL A 387 6.31 -15.69 6.15
C VAL A 387 7.05 -16.84 6.82
N VAL A 388 8.39 -16.83 6.79
CA VAL A 388 9.25 -17.86 7.39
C VAL A 388 10.15 -17.25 8.44
N ASP A 389 10.05 -17.71 9.69
CA ASP A 389 10.94 -17.31 10.78
C ASP A 389 10.95 -18.38 11.88
N LYS A 390 12.11 -18.70 12.42
CA LYS A 390 12.28 -19.74 13.45
C LYS A 390 12.15 -19.21 14.89
N ASP A 391 12.29 -17.92 15.08
CA ASP A 391 12.38 -17.32 16.39
C ASP A 391 10.99 -17.12 17.00
N VAL A 392 10.97 -17.07 18.32
CA VAL A 392 9.82 -16.64 19.13
C VAL A 392 9.94 -15.14 19.42
N LEU A 393 8.81 -14.43 19.50
CA LEU A 393 8.80 -13.03 19.90
C LEU A 393 9.10 -12.90 21.40
N LEU A 394 10.20 -12.24 21.74
CA LEU A 394 10.60 -11.95 23.12
C LEU A 394 10.34 -10.49 23.49
N PRO A 395 10.19 -10.13 24.79
CA PRO A 395 9.83 -8.77 25.21
C PRO A 395 10.74 -7.67 24.65
N HIS A 396 12.06 -7.93 24.55
CA HIS A 396 13.02 -6.95 24.02
C HIS A 396 12.87 -6.71 22.50
N ASN A 397 12.19 -7.59 21.76
CA ASN A 397 11.92 -7.40 20.34
C ASN A 397 10.84 -6.34 20.13
N VAL A 398 9.82 -6.28 20.99
CA VAL A 398 8.67 -5.36 20.88
C VAL A 398 9.11 -3.90 20.78
N ALA A 399 10.27 -3.55 21.33
CA ALA A 399 10.83 -2.20 21.22
C ALA A 399 11.06 -1.73 19.77
N ARG A 400 11.17 -2.63 18.80
CA ARG A 400 11.47 -2.30 17.38
C ARG A 400 10.88 -3.27 16.35
N HIS A 401 10.01 -4.19 16.77
CA HIS A 401 9.30 -5.11 15.90
C HIS A 401 7.94 -4.53 15.55
N ALA A 402 7.34 -4.92 14.42
CA ALA A 402 5.99 -4.49 14.06
C ALA A 402 4.89 -5.02 15.02
N LEU A 403 5.18 -6.08 15.79
CA LEU A 403 4.24 -6.77 16.67
C LEU A 403 4.32 -6.19 18.08
N ASP A 404 3.20 -6.26 18.80
CA ASP A 404 3.09 -5.77 20.17
C ASP A 404 3.13 -6.88 21.25
N ASN A 405 2.96 -6.47 22.51
CA ASN A 405 3.05 -7.35 23.68
C ASN A 405 2.07 -8.53 23.69
N ARG A 406 0.97 -8.48 22.91
CA ARG A 406 -0.02 -9.57 22.86
C ARG A 406 0.55 -10.85 22.27
N TRP A 407 1.64 -10.74 21.50
CA TRP A 407 2.26 -11.84 20.77
C TRP A 407 3.54 -12.38 21.43
N ILE A 408 3.91 -11.91 22.62
CA ILE A 408 5.09 -12.41 23.34
C ILE A 408 4.92 -13.92 23.59
N GLY A 409 5.95 -14.70 23.25
CA GLY A 409 5.95 -16.16 23.40
C GLY A 409 5.44 -16.94 22.18
N PHE A 410 4.94 -16.27 21.14
CA PHE A 410 4.53 -16.90 19.89
C PHE A 410 5.68 -16.96 18.86
N PRO A 411 5.76 -17.99 18.00
CA PRO A 411 6.66 -17.99 16.84
C PRO A 411 6.38 -16.77 15.97
N LYS A 412 7.38 -15.97 15.60
CA LYS A 412 7.18 -14.66 14.94
C LYS A 412 6.41 -14.76 13.62
N ALA A 413 6.63 -15.82 12.84
CA ALA A 413 6.07 -15.98 11.50
C ALA A 413 4.53 -15.92 11.47
N LEU A 414 3.86 -16.63 12.38
CA LEU A 414 2.41 -16.70 12.47
C LEU A 414 1.73 -15.34 12.73
N PRO A 415 2.02 -14.61 13.83
CA PRO A 415 1.40 -13.33 14.12
C PRO A 415 1.75 -12.25 13.11
N VAL A 416 2.94 -12.27 12.50
CA VAL A 416 3.22 -11.40 11.36
C VAL A 416 2.27 -11.72 10.22
N ALA A 417 2.13 -12.98 9.82
CA ALA A 417 1.19 -13.35 8.75
C ALA A 417 -0.25 -12.91 9.08
N ILE A 418 -0.71 -13.10 10.33
CA ILE A 418 -2.04 -12.65 10.78
C ILE A 418 -2.18 -11.13 10.63
N GLU A 419 -1.16 -10.35 11.03
CA GLU A 419 -1.14 -8.90 10.86
C GLU A 419 -1.24 -8.52 9.37
N LEU A 420 -0.45 -9.14 8.49
CA LEU A 420 -0.49 -8.86 7.04
C LEU A 420 -1.88 -9.13 6.44
N ARG A 421 -2.58 -10.16 6.92
CA ARG A 421 -3.95 -10.50 6.49
C ARG A 421 -5.01 -9.56 7.05
N SER A 422 -4.72 -8.87 8.16
CA SER A 422 -5.69 -8.00 8.83
C SER A 422 -5.92 -6.64 8.16
N PHE A 423 -5.02 -6.21 7.25
CA PHE A 423 -5.12 -4.89 6.62
C PHE A 423 -6.27 -4.77 5.64
N TYR A 424 -6.62 -5.86 4.97
CA TYR A 424 -7.69 -5.92 4.00
C TYR A 424 -8.07 -7.36 3.72
N ASP A 425 -9.32 -7.53 3.33
CA ASP A 425 -9.85 -8.84 2.99
C ASP A 425 -9.21 -9.28 1.66
N ARG A 426 -8.86 -10.56 1.59
CA ARG A 426 -8.25 -11.18 0.41
C ARG A 426 -8.81 -12.59 0.26
N ASP A 427 -8.75 -13.12 -0.95
CA ASP A 427 -8.86 -14.55 -1.19
C ASP A 427 -7.55 -15.28 -0.86
N GLY A 428 -7.65 -16.58 -0.62
CA GLY A 428 -6.51 -17.48 -0.38
C GLY A 428 -6.14 -17.66 1.09
N ASP A 429 -5.27 -18.64 1.36
CA ASP A 429 -4.93 -19.06 2.71
C ASP A 429 -3.90 -18.14 3.38
N LEU A 430 -3.99 -18.05 4.71
CA LEU A 430 -2.92 -17.49 5.55
C LEU A 430 -1.71 -18.44 5.52
N LYS A 431 -0.55 -17.97 5.05
CA LYS A 431 0.67 -18.79 4.89
C LYS A 431 1.80 -18.34 5.82
N TRP A 432 2.27 -19.25 6.67
CA TRP A 432 3.46 -19.07 7.49
C TRP A 432 4.19 -20.40 7.71
N ILE A 433 5.48 -20.33 8.03
CA ILE A 433 6.31 -21.48 8.39
C ILE A 433 7.22 -21.08 9.56
N ASP A 434 7.04 -21.72 10.70
CA ASP A 434 7.87 -21.57 11.89
C ASP A 434 9.09 -22.51 11.84
N ALA A 435 10.03 -22.25 10.92
CA ALA A 435 11.18 -23.13 10.68
C ALA A 435 12.49 -22.37 10.47
N ASP A 436 13.61 -23.02 10.80
CA ASP A 436 14.94 -22.59 10.37
C ASP A 436 15.14 -22.98 8.91
N LEU A 437 15.37 -22.02 8.02
CA LEU A 437 15.60 -22.30 6.60
C LEU A 437 16.74 -23.32 6.38
N LEU A 438 17.80 -23.25 7.19
CA LEU A 438 18.97 -24.12 7.04
C LEU A 438 18.74 -25.52 7.59
N ARG A 439 17.77 -25.67 8.51
CA ARG A 439 17.42 -26.91 9.21
C ARG A 439 15.91 -26.97 9.42
N PRO A 440 15.13 -27.18 8.34
CA PRO A 440 13.68 -27.06 8.40
C PRO A 440 12.99 -28.28 9.04
N ASP A 441 13.75 -29.32 9.42
CA ASP A 441 13.25 -30.54 10.07
C ASP A 441 11.98 -31.10 9.40
N ASP A 442 10.87 -31.22 10.13
CA ASP A 442 9.58 -31.73 9.65
C ASP A 442 8.87 -30.79 8.66
N LYS A 443 9.29 -29.52 8.59
CA LYS A 443 8.73 -28.49 7.69
C LYS A 443 9.38 -28.45 6.31
N LYS A 444 10.39 -29.28 6.04
CA LYS A 444 11.16 -29.24 4.78
C LYS A 444 10.27 -29.29 3.54
N GLN A 445 9.33 -30.22 3.48
CA GLN A 445 8.48 -30.41 2.30
C GLN A 445 7.57 -29.20 2.04
N GLN A 446 7.03 -28.59 3.10
CA GLN A 446 6.20 -27.39 3.00
C GLN A 446 7.04 -26.20 2.52
N LEU A 447 8.23 -26.01 3.10
CA LEU A 447 9.14 -24.95 2.72
C LEU A 447 9.60 -25.07 1.27
N ASP A 448 10.01 -26.27 0.84
CA ASP A 448 10.44 -26.52 -0.54
C ASP A 448 9.30 -26.23 -1.54
N LYS A 449 8.04 -26.56 -1.17
CA LYS A 449 6.85 -26.24 -1.98
C LYS A 449 6.65 -24.73 -2.11
N GLU A 450 6.60 -24.00 -1.00
CA GLU A 450 6.36 -22.55 -1.01
C GLU A 450 7.49 -21.79 -1.72
N LEU A 451 8.75 -22.22 -1.57
CA LEU A 451 9.88 -21.67 -2.31
C LEU A 451 9.75 -21.91 -3.82
N ALA A 452 9.34 -23.11 -4.24
CA ALA A 452 9.16 -23.44 -5.65
C ALA A 452 8.02 -22.66 -6.31
N GLU A 453 6.94 -22.37 -5.58
CA GLU A 453 5.79 -21.58 -6.06
C GLU A 453 6.03 -20.06 -6.03
N ALA A 454 7.01 -19.59 -5.25
CA ALA A 454 7.30 -18.17 -5.13
C ALA A 454 7.94 -17.58 -6.39
N GLU A 455 7.43 -16.43 -6.83
CA GLU A 455 8.03 -15.57 -7.87
C GLU A 455 9.04 -14.58 -7.27
N LEU A 456 8.93 -14.28 -5.97
CA LEU A 456 9.81 -13.39 -5.23
C LEU A 456 10.22 -14.06 -3.90
N VAL A 457 11.53 -14.09 -3.64
CA VAL A 457 12.09 -14.51 -2.36
C VAL A 457 12.78 -13.31 -1.72
N LEU A 458 12.24 -12.85 -0.58
CA LEU A 458 12.87 -11.81 0.22
C LEU A 458 13.70 -12.43 1.34
N ASP A 459 15.01 -12.20 1.30
CA ASP A 459 15.93 -12.52 2.40
C ASP A 459 16.05 -11.31 3.33
N LEU A 460 15.38 -11.40 4.47
CA LEU A 460 15.36 -10.41 5.55
C LEU A 460 15.99 -10.99 6.84
N ALA A 461 16.70 -12.12 6.72
CA ALA A 461 17.30 -12.84 7.85
C ALA A 461 18.61 -12.21 8.33
N ALA A 462 19.23 -11.34 7.51
CA ALA A 462 20.54 -10.74 7.76
C ALA A 462 21.61 -11.81 8.09
N SER A 463 21.62 -12.92 7.34
CA SER A 463 22.45 -14.10 7.62
C SER A 463 23.13 -14.62 6.35
N ILE A 464 24.45 -14.50 6.28
CA ILE A 464 25.27 -14.97 5.15
C ILE A 464 24.98 -16.46 4.81
N PRO A 465 24.92 -17.39 5.79
CA PRO A 465 24.56 -18.78 5.50
C PRO A 465 23.18 -18.95 4.85
N VAL A 466 22.18 -18.13 5.23
CA VAL A 466 20.84 -18.12 4.61
C VAL A 466 20.94 -17.67 3.16
N SER A 467 21.62 -16.54 2.88
CA SER A 467 21.79 -16.05 1.51
C SER A 467 22.54 -17.06 0.63
N ARG A 468 23.53 -17.76 1.18
CA ARG A 468 24.24 -18.87 0.48
C ARG A 468 23.32 -20.05 0.21
N HIS A 469 22.51 -20.45 1.18
CA HIS A 469 21.54 -21.53 0.99
C HIS A 469 20.50 -21.19 -0.09
N LEU A 470 19.94 -19.97 -0.06
CA LEU A 470 19.00 -19.47 -1.08
C LEU A 470 19.58 -19.43 -2.49
N THR A 471 20.88 -19.17 -2.59
CA THR A 471 21.61 -19.16 -3.87
C THR A 471 21.82 -20.57 -4.42
N TYR A 472 22.33 -21.47 -3.59
CA TYR A 472 22.88 -22.76 -4.05
C TYR A 472 21.96 -23.96 -3.88
N ASP A 473 21.20 -23.99 -2.79
CA ASP A 473 20.52 -25.21 -2.36
C ASP A 473 19.00 -25.16 -2.65
N VAL A 474 18.46 -23.96 -2.87
CA VAL A 474 17.03 -23.77 -3.16
C VAL A 474 16.74 -23.83 -4.66
N GLN A 475 15.94 -24.82 -5.05
CA GLN A 475 15.42 -24.98 -6.41
C GLN A 475 14.14 -24.15 -6.58
N SER A 476 14.29 -22.92 -7.06
CA SER A 476 13.16 -22.02 -7.34
C SER A 476 13.56 -21.00 -8.42
N ASN A 477 12.61 -20.62 -9.27
CA ASN A 477 12.81 -19.55 -10.24
C ASN A 477 12.59 -18.15 -9.65
N GLY A 478 12.04 -18.03 -8.43
CA GLY A 478 11.66 -16.76 -7.84
C GLY A 478 12.83 -15.81 -7.62
N ARG A 479 12.77 -14.59 -8.12
CA ARG A 479 13.91 -13.66 -7.98
C ARG A 479 14.24 -13.41 -6.51
N ARG A 480 15.53 -13.41 -6.13
CA ARG A 480 15.93 -13.16 -4.74
C ARG A 480 16.35 -11.72 -4.51
N ILE A 481 15.92 -11.16 -3.39
CA ILE A 481 16.32 -9.83 -2.91
C ILE A 481 16.67 -9.95 -1.43
N ALA A 482 17.89 -9.58 -1.05
CA ALA A 482 18.31 -9.49 0.33
C ALA A 482 18.28 -8.04 0.82
N ALA A 483 17.67 -7.79 1.98
CA ALA A 483 17.68 -6.48 2.63
C ALA A 483 18.07 -6.61 4.11
N PHE A 484 19.06 -5.84 4.54
CA PHE A 484 19.54 -5.87 5.91
C PHE A 484 20.09 -4.51 6.35
N LEU A 485 20.14 -4.31 7.67
CA LEU A 485 20.79 -3.15 8.26
C LEU A 485 22.26 -3.47 8.56
N ASN A 486 23.11 -2.46 8.50
CA ASN A 486 24.45 -2.55 9.06
C ASN A 486 24.40 -2.74 10.59
N PRO A 487 25.50 -3.13 11.24
CA PRO A 487 25.53 -3.41 12.69
C PRO A 487 25.05 -2.25 13.58
N ARG A 488 25.21 -1.00 13.14
CA ARG A 488 24.80 0.21 13.85
C ARG A 488 23.34 0.60 13.57
N GLY A 489 22.70 0.04 12.54
CA GLY A 489 21.34 0.41 12.12
C GLY A 489 21.24 1.78 11.47
N THR A 490 22.36 2.36 11.04
CA THR A 490 22.43 3.66 10.35
C THR A 490 22.28 3.51 8.84
N ASP A 491 22.51 2.31 8.32
CA ASP A 491 22.57 2.05 6.90
C ASP A 491 21.70 0.84 6.54
N LEU A 492 20.99 0.95 5.42
CA LEU A 492 20.26 -0.13 4.77
C LEU A 492 21.03 -0.58 3.53
N VAL A 493 21.23 -1.89 3.40
CA VAL A 493 21.79 -2.54 2.21
C VAL A 493 20.70 -3.35 1.52
N LEU A 494 20.63 -3.24 0.20
CA LEU A 494 19.77 -4.03 -0.66
C LEU A 494 20.60 -4.69 -1.77
N LEU A 495 20.56 -6.02 -1.82
CA LEU A 495 21.18 -6.83 -2.87
C LEU A 495 20.07 -7.49 -3.68
N VAL A 496 20.03 -7.23 -4.98
CA VAL A 496 18.96 -7.67 -5.88
C VAL A 496 19.58 -8.53 -6.98
N GLU A 497 19.18 -9.80 -7.09
CA GLU A 497 19.60 -10.64 -8.23
C GLU A 497 19.02 -10.10 -9.54
N ASP A 498 19.63 -10.43 -10.67
CA ASP A 498 18.96 -10.29 -11.97
C ASP A 498 17.82 -11.31 -12.09
N THR A 499 16.84 -11.05 -12.95
CA THR A 499 15.70 -11.95 -13.16
C THR A 499 16.11 -13.33 -13.68
N ALA A 500 17.19 -13.42 -14.46
CA ALA A 500 17.76 -14.68 -14.92
C ALA A 500 18.61 -15.38 -13.84
N ARG A 501 18.84 -14.73 -12.70
CA ARG A 501 19.64 -15.22 -11.56
C ARG A 501 21.04 -15.66 -11.95
N THR A 502 21.63 -14.98 -12.92
CA THR A 502 23.02 -15.21 -13.35
C THR A 502 24.02 -14.57 -12.37
N ILE A 503 23.62 -13.49 -11.71
CA ILE A 503 24.34 -12.78 -10.67
C ILE A 503 23.60 -13.01 -9.35
N GLY A 504 24.00 -14.08 -8.65
CA GLY A 504 23.39 -14.51 -7.40
C GLY A 504 23.74 -13.62 -6.20
N LEU A 505 22.97 -13.77 -5.10
CA LEU A 505 23.21 -13.05 -3.85
C LEU A 505 24.63 -13.22 -3.32
N ASP A 506 25.20 -14.42 -3.47
CA ASP A 506 26.56 -14.74 -3.02
C ASP A 506 27.62 -13.84 -3.64
N PHE A 507 27.45 -13.53 -4.93
CA PHE A 507 28.39 -12.73 -5.69
C PHE A 507 28.10 -11.22 -5.56
N LEU A 508 26.84 -10.82 -5.42
CA LEU A 508 26.49 -9.43 -5.07
C LEU A 508 27.08 -9.02 -3.72
N GLU A 509 27.09 -9.93 -2.75
CA GLU A 509 27.72 -9.71 -1.45
C GLU A 509 29.23 -9.44 -1.58
N MET A 510 29.93 -10.19 -2.44
CA MET A 510 31.36 -9.97 -2.71
C MET A 510 31.63 -8.59 -3.32
N GLN A 511 30.81 -8.16 -4.27
CA GLN A 511 30.92 -6.84 -4.89
C GLN A 511 30.55 -5.70 -3.91
N TYR A 512 29.60 -5.96 -3.01
CA TYR A 512 29.30 -5.06 -1.90
C TYR A 512 30.51 -4.86 -0.98
N TYR A 513 31.21 -5.94 -0.59
CA TYR A 513 32.43 -5.80 0.21
C TYR A 513 33.54 -5.05 -0.53
N ARG A 514 33.71 -5.28 -1.85
CA ARG A 514 34.63 -4.45 -2.66
C ARG A 514 34.28 -2.97 -2.56
N ALA A 515 32.99 -2.63 -2.66
CA ALA A 515 32.56 -1.23 -2.57
C ALA A 515 32.90 -0.61 -1.21
N ILE A 516 32.77 -1.36 -0.11
CA ILE A 516 33.23 -0.91 1.21
C ILE A 516 34.73 -0.58 1.19
N CYS A 517 35.55 -1.44 0.58
CA CYS A 517 37.00 -1.23 0.51
C CYS A 517 37.41 -0.05 -0.39
N GLN A 518 36.58 0.33 -1.37
CA GLN A 518 36.92 1.34 -2.40
C GLN A 518 36.23 2.70 -2.20
N THR A 519 35.20 2.77 -1.36
CA THR A 519 34.41 3.99 -1.12
C THR A 519 34.70 4.55 0.27
N ALA A 520 35.25 5.76 0.33
CA ALA A 520 35.67 6.38 1.60
C ALA A 520 34.51 6.58 2.59
N GLU A 521 33.31 6.88 2.08
CA GLU A 521 32.10 7.06 2.87
C GLU A 521 31.65 5.79 3.60
N LEU A 522 32.11 4.61 3.15
CA LEU A 522 31.77 3.32 3.72
C LEU A 522 32.85 2.77 4.68
N GLU A 523 33.91 3.53 4.98
CA GLU A 523 35.04 3.04 5.79
C GLU A 523 34.61 2.49 7.17
N ASN A 524 33.59 3.11 7.77
CA ASN A 524 33.03 2.70 9.07
C ASN A 524 31.68 1.98 8.97
N HIS A 525 31.29 1.55 7.77
CA HIS A 525 29.96 1.02 7.49
C HIS A 525 29.63 -0.24 8.32
N LEU A 526 30.61 -1.14 8.52
CA LEU A 526 30.46 -2.37 9.31
C LEU A 526 31.05 -2.29 10.72
N SER A 527 31.41 -1.09 11.18
CA SER A 527 31.92 -0.90 12.53
C SER A 527 30.92 -1.38 13.58
N PRO A 528 31.38 -2.01 14.67
CA PRO A 528 30.48 -2.50 15.71
C PRO A 528 29.70 -1.33 16.35
N PRO A 529 28.50 -1.59 16.91
CA PRO A 529 27.77 -0.59 17.68
C PRO A 529 28.50 -0.28 19.00
N ASP A 530 28.33 0.94 19.49
CA ASP A 530 28.96 1.42 20.75
C ASP A 530 28.45 0.69 22.01
N GLY A 531 27.40 -0.13 21.87
CA GLY A 531 26.83 -0.95 22.92
C GLY A 531 26.11 -2.20 22.39
N ARG A 532 25.94 -3.18 23.27
CA ARG A 532 25.13 -4.39 23.02
C ARG A 532 24.23 -4.61 24.23
N LEU A 533 22.92 -4.77 24.01
CA LEU A 533 21.99 -5.06 25.08
C LEU A 533 22.02 -6.55 25.38
N ARG A 534 22.45 -6.89 26.60
CA ARG A 534 22.31 -8.24 27.14
C ARG A 534 20.96 -8.35 27.85
N TYR A 535 20.00 -9.06 27.26
CA TYR A 535 18.63 -9.14 27.77
C TYR A 535 18.39 -10.32 28.73
N ALA A 536 19.32 -11.29 28.78
CA ALA A 536 19.31 -12.40 29.72
C ALA A 536 20.74 -12.87 30.08
N ARG A 537 20.88 -13.97 30.82
CA ARG A 537 22.14 -14.33 31.52
C ARG A 537 23.16 -15.08 30.64
N SER A 538 22.78 -15.57 29.47
CA SER A 538 23.68 -16.30 28.56
C SER A 538 24.54 -15.37 27.72
N CYS A 539 25.74 -15.83 27.34
CA CYS A 539 26.61 -15.15 26.39
C CYS A 539 25.92 -14.86 25.05
N ARG A 540 24.92 -15.68 24.66
CA ARG A 540 24.13 -15.55 23.42
C ARG A 540 22.89 -14.66 23.53
N ASP A 541 22.53 -14.20 24.74
CA ASP A 541 21.34 -13.36 24.96
C ASP A 541 21.64 -11.89 24.67
N VAL A 542 22.12 -11.63 23.45
CA VAL A 542 22.60 -10.32 23.03
C VAL A 542 21.77 -9.82 21.86
N SER A 543 21.29 -8.60 21.98
CA SER A 543 20.50 -7.91 20.96
C SER A 543 21.21 -6.64 20.54
N SER A 544 21.24 -6.36 19.23
CA SER A 544 21.63 -5.04 18.73
C SER A 544 20.68 -3.98 19.28
N THR A 545 21.24 -2.82 19.64
CA THR A 545 20.50 -1.66 20.13
C THR A 545 20.33 -0.67 18.99
N ILE A 546 19.20 -0.77 18.29
CA ILE A 546 18.85 0.11 17.18
C ILE A 546 17.51 0.79 17.52
N PRO A 547 17.42 2.13 17.48
CA PRO A 547 16.17 2.84 17.71
C PRO A 547 15.10 2.46 16.68
N ASN A 548 13.84 2.34 17.11
CA ASN A 548 12.76 1.93 16.22
C ASN A 548 12.54 2.90 15.04
N TYR A 549 12.71 4.21 15.25
CA TYR A 549 12.56 5.19 14.16
C TYR A 549 13.58 4.97 13.04
N ALA A 550 14.80 4.53 13.37
CA ALA A 550 15.82 4.20 12.37
C ALA A 550 15.44 2.93 11.61
N VAL A 551 14.92 1.90 12.31
CA VAL A 551 14.38 0.70 11.67
C VAL A 551 13.21 1.05 10.74
N ALA A 552 12.27 1.88 11.19
CA ALA A 552 11.08 2.27 10.44
C ALA A 552 11.42 3.09 9.18
N MET A 553 12.34 4.06 9.30
CA MET A 553 12.84 4.84 8.16
C MET A 553 13.45 3.93 7.10
N HIS A 554 14.35 3.03 7.49
CA HIS A 554 14.95 2.08 6.56
C HIS A 554 13.96 1.03 6.06
N ALA A 555 12.96 0.62 6.85
CA ALA A 555 11.90 -0.27 6.39
C ALA A 555 11.04 0.39 5.30
N ALA A 556 10.73 1.69 5.43
CA ALA A 556 10.03 2.44 4.39
C ALA A 556 10.85 2.55 3.09
N ILE A 557 12.14 2.85 3.22
CA ILE A 557 13.07 2.87 2.07
C ILE A 557 13.15 1.49 1.42
N ALA A 558 13.32 0.43 2.21
CA ALA A 558 13.40 -0.95 1.73
C ALA A 558 12.11 -1.38 1.01
N ALA A 559 10.94 -1.11 1.58
CA ALA A 559 9.66 -1.44 0.96
C ALA A 559 9.51 -0.76 -0.42
N LYS A 560 9.83 0.54 -0.52
CA LYS A 560 9.83 1.26 -1.80
C LYS A 560 10.86 0.69 -2.77
N ALA A 561 12.09 0.44 -2.30
CA ALA A 561 13.17 -0.05 -3.14
C ALA A 561 12.93 -1.46 -3.66
N ILE A 562 12.31 -2.34 -2.86
CA ILE A 562 11.87 -3.68 -3.28
C ILE A 562 10.81 -3.57 -4.37
N ARG A 563 9.78 -2.72 -4.18
CA ARG A 563 8.76 -2.49 -5.22
C ARG A 563 9.35 -1.98 -6.53
N ASP A 564 10.35 -1.10 -6.47
CA ASP A 564 11.04 -0.62 -7.67
C ASP A 564 11.91 -1.70 -8.31
N ALA A 565 12.65 -2.45 -7.49
CA ALA A 565 13.56 -3.49 -7.96
C ALA A 565 12.82 -4.57 -8.74
N VAL A 566 11.62 -4.98 -8.30
CA VAL A 566 10.83 -6.01 -8.97
C VAL A 566 10.25 -5.57 -10.33
N GLN A 567 10.25 -4.27 -10.64
CA GLN A 567 9.88 -3.76 -11.98
C GLN A 567 11.07 -3.77 -12.95
N GLY A 568 12.30 -3.78 -12.44
CA GLY A 568 13.52 -3.91 -13.24
C GLY A 568 13.92 -5.38 -13.45
N ALA A 569 14.85 -5.64 -14.39
CA ALA A 569 15.35 -6.99 -14.67
C ALA A 569 16.79 -7.25 -14.20
N ASN A 570 17.54 -6.18 -13.91
CA ASN A 570 18.99 -6.21 -13.69
C ASN A 570 19.35 -6.51 -12.23
N ALA A 571 20.56 -7.02 -12.02
CA ALA A 571 21.13 -7.16 -10.70
C ALA A 571 21.55 -5.77 -10.15
N GLU A 572 21.36 -5.55 -8.86
CA GLU A 572 21.60 -4.25 -8.24
C GLU A 572 22.15 -4.36 -6.82
N ILE A 573 23.00 -3.40 -6.45
CA ILE A 573 23.48 -3.19 -5.09
C ILE A 573 23.20 -1.74 -4.73
N ARG A 574 22.38 -1.53 -3.70
CA ARG A 574 21.99 -0.20 -3.23
C ARG A 574 22.24 -0.08 -1.74
N ILE A 575 22.78 1.05 -1.32
CA ILE A 575 23.07 1.37 0.07
C ILE A 575 22.43 2.72 0.38
N TRP A 576 21.68 2.80 1.47
CA TRP A 576 21.19 4.06 2.02
C TRP A 576 21.82 4.29 3.37
N THR A 577 22.45 5.44 3.54
CA THR A 577 23.10 5.83 4.80
C THR A 577 22.34 7.02 5.36
N SER A 578 21.80 6.86 6.56
CA SER A 578 21.12 7.93 7.27
C SER A 578 22.07 8.70 8.18
N ASP A 579 21.98 10.02 8.15
CA ASP A 579 22.62 10.88 9.13
C ASP A 579 21.76 10.91 10.42
N PRO A 580 22.33 10.57 11.59
CA PRO A 580 21.57 10.47 12.83
C PRO A 580 21.13 11.84 13.38
N GLU A 581 21.75 12.94 12.97
CA GLU A 581 21.42 14.29 13.45
C GLU A 581 20.45 15.02 12.50
N SER A 582 20.72 15.00 11.20
CA SER A 582 19.93 15.72 10.19
C SER A 582 18.77 14.91 9.62
N LEU A 583 18.81 13.57 9.77
CA LEU A 583 17.92 12.60 9.14
C LEU A 583 18.02 12.58 7.59
N GLU A 584 19.05 13.21 7.01
CA GLU A 584 19.32 13.07 5.58
C GLU A 584 19.67 11.62 5.26
N VAL A 585 19.06 11.08 4.20
CA VAL A 585 19.36 9.73 3.70
C VAL A 585 20.07 9.84 2.37
N ARG A 586 21.36 9.50 2.36
CA ARG A 586 22.17 9.45 1.14
C ARG A 586 22.06 8.08 0.51
N HIS A 587 21.91 8.04 -0.81
CA HIS A 587 21.77 6.80 -1.58
C HIS A 587 22.99 6.58 -2.48
N LEU A 588 23.63 5.42 -2.32
CA LEU A 588 24.74 4.96 -3.12
C LEU A 588 24.31 3.74 -3.94
N ARG A 589 24.51 3.81 -5.26
CA ARG A 589 24.41 2.64 -6.16
C ARG A 589 25.80 2.12 -6.47
N VAL A 590 26.03 0.85 -6.20
CA VAL A 590 27.28 0.18 -6.56
C VAL A 590 27.13 -0.46 -7.94
N ALA A 591 28.11 -0.25 -8.81
CA ALA A 591 28.12 -0.85 -10.13
C ALA A 591 28.28 -2.37 -10.02
N VAL A 592 27.38 -3.11 -10.67
CA VAL A 592 27.42 -4.57 -10.69
C VAL A 592 28.16 -5.05 -11.94
N SER A 593 29.19 -5.87 -11.74
CA SER A 593 29.98 -6.54 -12.76
C SER A 593 29.51 -7.99 -12.93
N SER A 594 29.73 -8.56 -14.11
CA SER A 594 29.54 -10.00 -14.36
C SER A 594 30.64 -10.82 -13.69
N SER A 595 30.34 -12.06 -13.29
CA SER A 595 31.34 -13.00 -12.80
C SER A 595 31.64 -14.12 -13.79
N LYS A 596 32.86 -14.65 -13.68
CA LYS A 596 33.28 -15.91 -14.28
C LYS A 596 33.50 -16.93 -13.17
N ARG A 597 32.89 -18.10 -13.34
CA ARG A 597 33.06 -19.26 -12.46
C ARG A 597 33.86 -20.33 -13.20
N SER A 598 34.96 -20.77 -12.60
CA SER A 598 35.86 -21.77 -13.16
C SER A 598 36.07 -22.91 -12.17
N ARG A 599 35.77 -24.14 -12.55
CA ARG A 599 36.06 -25.31 -11.71
C ARG A 599 37.52 -25.73 -11.91
N LEU A 600 38.30 -25.67 -10.85
CA LEU A 600 39.72 -26.00 -10.82
C LEU A 600 39.94 -27.10 -9.77
N GLY A 601 40.03 -28.34 -10.24
CA GLY A 601 40.03 -29.53 -9.39
C GLY A 601 38.73 -29.67 -8.60
N GLU A 602 38.84 -29.76 -7.27
CA GLU A 602 37.69 -29.84 -6.36
C GLU A 602 37.09 -28.49 -5.97
N TRP A 603 37.77 -27.39 -6.33
CA TRP A 603 37.36 -26.04 -5.96
C TRP A 603 36.74 -25.30 -7.13
N THR A 604 35.87 -24.35 -6.82
CA THR A 604 35.36 -23.38 -7.78
C THR A 604 35.99 -22.02 -7.49
N LEU A 605 36.63 -21.43 -8.50
CA LEU A 605 37.12 -20.07 -8.47
C LEU A 605 36.05 -19.14 -9.03
N VAL A 606 35.74 -18.07 -8.31
CA VAL A 606 34.84 -17.00 -8.75
C VAL A 606 35.62 -15.70 -8.80
N VAL A 607 35.71 -15.11 -9.99
CA VAL A 607 36.31 -13.80 -10.24
C VAL A 607 35.36 -12.95 -11.07
N ASP A 608 35.57 -11.65 -11.12
CA ASP A 608 34.75 -10.77 -11.95
C ASP A 608 35.55 -9.90 -12.91
N ASP A 609 34.80 -9.27 -13.81
CA ASP A 609 35.36 -8.48 -14.89
C ASP A 609 36.11 -7.24 -14.37
N GLN A 610 35.67 -6.67 -13.24
CA GLN A 610 36.32 -5.50 -12.64
C GLN A 610 37.68 -5.86 -12.03
N LEU A 611 37.82 -7.00 -11.35
CA LEU A 611 39.12 -7.51 -10.89
C LEU A 611 40.05 -7.78 -12.08
N THR A 612 39.55 -8.46 -13.10
CA THR A 612 40.34 -8.82 -14.29
C THR A 612 40.84 -7.55 -15.01
N ALA A 613 39.96 -6.55 -15.18
CA ALA A 613 40.33 -5.26 -15.75
C ALA A 613 41.35 -4.49 -14.88
N ARG A 614 41.22 -4.58 -13.55
CA ARG A 614 42.17 -3.96 -12.61
C ARG A 614 43.55 -4.58 -12.70
N ILE A 615 43.65 -5.91 -12.70
CA ILE A 615 44.90 -6.65 -12.89
C ILE A 615 45.54 -6.29 -14.23
N ALA A 616 44.75 -6.27 -15.31
CA ALA A 616 45.23 -5.88 -16.64
C ALA A 616 45.78 -4.45 -16.65
N LYS A 617 45.11 -3.50 -15.97
CA LYS A 617 45.58 -2.12 -15.85
C LYS A 617 46.90 -2.01 -15.06
N LEU A 618 47.02 -2.77 -13.97
CA LEU A 618 48.26 -2.81 -13.17
C LEU A 618 49.44 -3.37 -13.99
N ARG A 619 49.21 -4.46 -14.73
CA ARG A 619 50.19 -5.01 -15.67
C ARG A 619 50.62 -3.98 -16.71
N LEU A 620 49.67 -3.36 -17.40
CA LEU A 620 49.96 -2.37 -18.45
C LEU A 620 50.80 -1.19 -17.94
N ALA A 621 50.60 -0.77 -16.70
CA ALA A 621 51.36 0.32 -16.08
C ALA A 621 52.83 -0.02 -15.78
N LYS A 622 53.21 -1.31 -15.83
CA LYS A 622 54.53 -1.81 -15.43
C LYS A 622 55.32 -2.45 -16.56
N LEU A 623 54.71 -2.68 -17.73
CA LEU A 623 55.41 -3.19 -18.91
C LEU A 623 56.65 -2.33 -19.26
N PRO A 624 57.77 -2.94 -19.66
CA PRO A 624 57.94 -4.37 -19.95
C PRO A 624 58.29 -5.24 -18.72
N HIS A 625 58.29 -4.68 -17.51
CA HIS A 625 58.62 -5.43 -16.31
C HIS A 625 57.43 -6.27 -15.84
N GLU A 626 57.72 -7.40 -15.22
CA GLU A 626 56.75 -8.16 -14.45
C GLU A 626 56.38 -7.40 -13.18
N THR A 627 55.12 -7.49 -12.78
CA THR A 627 54.59 -6.95 -11.52
C THR A 627 53.61 -7.96 -10.95
N GLY A 628 53.03 -7.67 -9.80
CA GLY A 628 52.04 -8.54 -9.18
C GLY A 628 51.38 -7.92 -7.98
N GLY A 629 50.97 -8.77 -7.05
CA GLY A 629 50.37 -8.37 -5.80
C GLY A 629 49.70 -9.53 -5.10
N VAL A 630 48.96 -9.21 -4.04
CA VAL A 630 48.15 -10.20 -3.34
C VAL A 630 46.69 -10.06 -3.73
N LEU A 631 45.99 -11.19 -3.68
CA LEU A 631 44.57 -11.31 -3.93
C LEU A 631 43.85 -11.32 -2.59
N ILE A 632 42.76 -10.56 -2.52
CA ILE A 632 41.88 -10.53 -1.36
C ILE A 632 40.49 -11.00 -1.76
N GLY A 633 39.83 -11.72 -0.86
CA GLY A 633 38.63 -12.47 -1.19
C GLY A 633 38.01 -13.17 0.01
N SER A 634 37.18 -14.18 -0.26
CA SER A 634 36.48 -14.95 0.77
C SER A 634 36.36 -16.42 0.37
N TYR A 635 36.17 -17.30 1.34
CA TYR A 635 36.01 -18.74 1.13
C TYR A 635 34.62 -19.22 1.55
N ASP A 636 33.98 -20.04 0.72
CA ASP A 636 32.92 -20.97 1.15
C ASP A 636 33.51 -22.37 1.22
N LEU A 637 34.00 -22.74 2.41
CA LEU A 637 34.65 -24.04 2.63
C LEU A 637 33.67 -25.22 2.50
N ALA A 638 32.39 -25.02 2.84
CA ALA A 638 31.39 -26.07 2.75
C ALA A 638 31.11 -26.45 1.29
N ARG A 639 31.16 -25.46 0.37
CA ARG A 639 30.94 -25.65 -1.07
C ARG A 639 32.24 -25.71 -1.89
N LYS A 640 33.40 -25.59 -1.23
CA LYS A 640 34.73 -25.48 -1.87
C LYS A 640 34.76 -24.37 -2.93
N ILE A 641 34.38 -23.15 -2.55
CA ILE A 641 34.42 -21.97 -3.42
C ILE A 641 35.42 -20.96 -2.88
N VAL A 642 36.24 -20.41 -3.77
CA VAL A 642 37.10 -19.24 -3.50
C VAL A 642 36.58 -18.07 -4.32
N TYR A 643 36.17 -17.00 -3.65
CA TYR A 643 35.79 -15.74 -4.26
C TYR A 643 36.99 -14.81 -4.23
N VAL A 644 37.41 -14.29 -5.37
CA VAL A 644 38.44 -13.25 -5.43
C VAL A 644 37.78 -11.91 -5.67
N VAL A 645 37.91 -11.03 -4.69
CA VAL A 645 37.17 -9.78 -4.62
C VAL A 645 38.02 -8.60 -5.07
N ASP A 646 39.30 -8.51 -4.73
CA ASP A 646 40.14 -7.43 -5.26
C ASP A 646 41.61 -7.82 -5.18
N THR A 647 42.49 -6.89 -5.54
CA THR A 647 43.92 -7.01 -5.34
C THR A 647 44.52 -5.79 -4.67
N ILE A 648 45.45 -6.07 -3.76
CA ILE A 648 46.43 -5.11 -3.26
C ILE A 648 47.65 -5.20 -4.18
N PRO A 649 48.04 -4.09 -4.85
CA PRO A 649 49.11 -4.09 -5.83
C PRO A 649 50.49 -4.35 -5.20
N SER A 650 51.47 -4.60 -6.07
CA SER A 650 52.89 -4.81 -5.75
C SER A 650 53.39 -3.86 -4.66
N PRO A 651 53.87 -4.39 -3.51
CA PRO A 651 54.42 -3.58 -2.44
C PRO A 651 55.60 -2.69 -2.90
N PRO A 652 55.83 -1.52 -2.29
CA PRO A 652 56.85 -0.57 -2.77
C PRO A 652 58.30 -1.08 -2.70
N ASP A 653 58.56 -2.11 -1.89
CA ASP A 653 59.85 -2.79 -1.73
C ASP A 653 59.97 -4.04 -2.63
N SER A 654 59.04 -4.24 -3.57
CA SER A 654 59.13 -5.33 -4.55
C SER A 654 60.19 -5.04 -5.61
N GLU A 655 60.81 -6.11 -6.11
CA GLU A 655 61.80 -6.04 -7.18
C GLU A 655 61.16 -6.54 -8.48
N GLU A 656 61.13 -5.67 -9.51
CA GLU A 656 60.36 -5.85 -10.75
C GLU A 656 61.29 -5.78 -11.97
N TRP A 657 61.43 -6.89 -12.70
CA TRP A 657 62.23 -7.01 -13.94
C TRP A 657 61.44 -7.65 -15.08
N PRO A 658 61.90 -7.55 -16.34
CA PRO A 658 61.25 -8.21 -17.48
C PRO A 658 61.17 -9.74 -17.44
N THR A 659 61.82 -10.41 -16.50
CA THR A 659 61.89 -11.90 -16.43
C THR A 659 61.81 -12.42 -15.00
N LEU A 660 61.53 -11.55 -14.03
CA LEU A 660 61.52 -11.89 -12.61
C LEU A 660 60.72 -10.87 -11.84
N TYR A 661 59.83 -11.35 -10.99
CA TYR A 661 59.13 -10.58 -9.97
C TYR A 661 59.41 -11.16 -8.58
N ILE A 662 59.92 -10.34 -7.66
CA ILE A 662 60.05 -10.68 -6.24
C ILE A 662 59.14 -9.75 -5.44
N ARG A 663 58.08 -10.32 -4.86
CA ARG A 663 57.10 -9.57 -4.06
C ARG A 663 57.70 -9.12 -2.73
N GLY A 664 57.67 -7.81 -2.49
CA GLY A 664 58.02 -7.20 -1.21
C GLY A 664 56.96 -7.43 -0.13
N MET A 665 57.14 -6.83 1.04
CA MET A 665 56.21 -6.96 2.17
C MET A 665 55.87 -5.64 2.87
N LYS A 666 56.51 -4.53 2.48
CA LYS A 666 56.37 -3.25 3.16
C LYS A 666 54.93 -2.73 3.10
N GLY A 667 54.29 -2.65 4.27
CA GLY A 667 52.92 -2.17 4.43
C GLY A 667 51.82 -3.18 4.06
N LEU A 668 52.19 -4.35 3.53
CA LEU A 668 51.23 -5.33 3.02
C LEU A 668 50.29 -5.86 4.10
N LYS A 669 50.84 -6.29 5.24
CA LYS A 669 50.04 -6.78 6.37
C LYS A 669 49.03 -5.74 6.84
N PHE A 670 49.46 -4.48 6.96
CA PHE A 670 48.58 -3.39 7.38
C PHE A 670 47.41 -3.19 6.39
N GLN A 671 47.67 -3.28 5.09
CA GLN A 671 46.60 -3.15 4.08
C GLN A 671 45.61 -4.32 4.13
N VAL A 672 46.09 -5.56 4.32
CA VAL A 672 45.22 -6.73 4.51
C VAL A 672 44.39 -6.61 5.79
N ASP A 673 45.03 -6.25 6.91
CA ASP A 673 44.37 -6.07 8.21
C ASP A 673 43.30 -4.96 8.13
N LYS A 674 43.59 -3.86 7.41
CA LYS A 674 42.62 -2.77 7.18
C LYS A 674 41.39 -3.26 6.40
N VAL A 675 41.59 -4.06 5.35
CA VAL A 675 40.46 -4.63 4.58
C VAL A 675 39.64 -5.57 5.47
N GLN A 676 40.29 -6.43 6.25
CA GLN A 676 39.60 -7.29 7.21
C GLN A 676 38.78 -6.47 8.20
N GLU A 677 39.33 -5.39 8.77
CA GLU A 677 38.62 -4.52 9.69
C GLU A 677 37.40 -3.85 9.05
N MET A 678 37.58 -3.18 7.90
CA MET A 678 36.51 -2.46 7.19
C MET A 678 35.36 -3.40 6.78
N THR A 679 35.67 -4.66 6.46
CA THR A 679 34.69 -5.65 6.01
C THR A 679 34.12 -6.50 7.13
N GLY A 680 34.46 -6.24 8.40
CA GLY A 680 34.00 -7.05 9.54
C GLY A 680 34.51 -8.50 9.48
N GLY A 681 35.71 -8.69 8.93
CA GLY A 681 36.41 -9.96 8.78
C GLY A 681 35.93 -10.83 7.62
N GLN A 682 35.12 -10.30 6.71
CA GLN A 682 34.52 -11.10 5.62
C GLN A 682 35.44 -11.23 4.39
N ILE A 683 36.36 -10.27 4.20
CA ILE A 683 37.37 -10.31 3.15
C ILE A 683 38.76 -10.47 3.77
N GLU A 684 39.51 -11.47 3.29
CA GLU A 684 40.84 -11.84 3.75
C GLU A 684 41.80 -12.10 2.59
N TYR A 685 43.07 -12.40 2.89
CA TYR A 685 44.04 -12.85 1.90
C TYR A 685 43.65 -14.22 1.33
N VAL A 686 43.62 -14.36 0.01
CA VAL A 686 43.23 -15.62 -0.65
C VAL A 686 44.27 -16.21 -1.60
N GLY A 687 45.33 -15.46 -1.91
CA GLY A 687 46.39 -15.91 -2.81
C GLY A 687 47.21 -14.78 -3.40
N GLU A 688 47.95 -15.08 -4.47
CA GLU A 688 48.84 -14.12 -5.12
C GLU A 688 48.61 -14.07 -6.63
N TRP A 689 49.05 -13.00 -7.26
CA TRP A 689 49.12 -12.93 -8.71
C TRP A 689 50.39 -12.20 -9.16
N HIS A 690 50.82 -12.50 -10.38
CA HIS A 690 51.86 -11.76 -11.08
C HIS A 690 51.55 -11.69 -12.58
N SER A 691 52.30 -10.88 -13.32
CA SER A 691 52.14 -10.72 -14.76
C SER A 691 53.35 -11.17 -15.53
N HIS A 692 53.15 -11.78 -16.70
CA HIS A 692 54.21 -12.00 -17.67
C HIS A 692 54.32 -10.84 -18.67
N PRO A 693 55.51 -10.60 -19.28
CA PRO A 693 55.73 -9.54 -20.26
C PRO A 693 54.86 -9.68 -21.53
N ALA A 694 54.89 -8.66 -22.38
CA ALA A 694 54.14 -8.66 -23.63
C ALA A 694 54.62 -9.78 -24.58
N GLY A 695 53.69 -10.54 -25.14
CA GLY A 695 53.95 -11.68 -26.03
C GLY A 695 54.27 -13.00 -25.32
N CYS A 696 54.29 -13.04 -23.99
CA CYS A 696 54.57 -14.25 -23.21
C CYS A 696 53.28 -14.99 -22.81
N PRO A 697 53.27 -16.34 -22.83
CA PRO A 697 52.13 -17.14 -22.38
C PRO A 697 51.98 -17.11 -20.86
N CYS A 698 50.77 -17.31 -20.34
CA CYS A 698 50.47 -17.42 -18.90
C CYS A 698 50.77 -18.83 -18.31
N LEU A 699 51.81 -19.49 -18.82
CA LEU A 699 52.27 -20.79 -18.32
C LEU A 699 53.31 -20.58 -17.22
N PRO A 700 53.24 -21.29 -16.08
CA PRO A 700 54.16 -21.08 -14.97
C PRO A 700 55.58 -21.49 -15.36
N SER A 701 56.55 -20.65 -15.00
CA SER A 701 57.97 -20.97 -15.03
C SER A 701 58.35 -21.96 -13.92
N ASP A 702 59.59 -22.45 -13.95
CA ASP A 702 60.10 -23.30 -12.85
C ASP A 702 60.16 -22.57 -11.50
N ASP A 703 60.30 -21.24 -11.50
CA ASP A 703 60.27 -20.45 -10.27
C ASP A 703 58.84 -20.25 -9.78
N ASP A 704 57.86 -20.06 -10.68
CA ASP A 704 56.43 -20.01 -10.32
C ASP A 704 55.96 -21.32 -9.68
N LEU A 705 56.45 -22.46 -10.16
CA LEU A 705 56.16 -23.77 -9.56
C LEU A 705 56.70 -23.88 -8.12
N LYS A 706 57.88 -23.31 -7.84
CA LYS A 706 58.43 -23.26 -6.48
C LYS A 706 57.61 -22.34 -5.58
N VAL A 707 57.25 -21.15 -6.07
CA VAL A 707 56.40 -20.20 -5.33
C VAL A 707 55.03 -20.81 -5.06
N PHE A 708 54.43 -21.49 -6.03
CA PHE A 708 53.15 -22.17 -5.85
C PHE A 708 53.23 -23.31 -4.83
N SER A 709 54.33 -24.07 -4.83
CA SER A 709 54.57 -25.12 -3.82
C SER A 709 54.69 -24.51 -2.42
N TRP A 710 55.43 -23.39 -2.29
CA TRP A 710 55.52 -22.65 -1.03
C TRP A 710 54.16 -22.10 -0.58
N LEU A 711 53.36 -21.53 -1.49
CA LEU A 711 51.99 -21.10 -1.19
C LEU A 711 51.12 -22.27 -0.71
N THR A 712 51.25 -23.43 -1.34
CA THR A 712 50.52 -24.64 -0.98
C THR A 712 50.85 -25.07 0.45
N GLU A 713 52.14 -25.16 0.78
CA GLU A 713 52.58 -25.53 2.14
C GLU A 713 52.06 -24.56 3.21
N ASN A 714 52.01 -23.26 2.92
CA ASN A 714 51.55 -22.26 3.90
C ASN A 714 50.02 -22.22 4.04
N MET A 715 49.28 -22.34 2.94
CA MET A 715 47.82 -22.30 2.95
C MET A 715 47.20 -23.59 3.52
N ASP A 716 47.85 -24.74 3.29
CA ASP A 716 47.38 -26.05 3.79
C ASP A 716 47.40 -26.14 5.32
N VAL A 717 48.29 -25.39 6.01
CA VAL A 717 48.28 -25.29 7.48
C VAL A 717 46.96 -24.74 8.01
N ALA A 718 46.30 -23.85 7.26
CA ALA A 718 44.98 -23.32 7.56
C ALA A 718 43.84 -24.13 6.92
N GLY A 719 44.15 -25.21 6.19
CA GLY A 719 43.19 -25.99 5.42
C GLY A 719 42.63 -25.25 4.20
N LEU A 720 43.36 -24.26 3.68
CA LEU A 720 42.95 -23.42 2.55
C LEU A 720 43.72 -23.81 1.28
N PRO A 721 43.12 -23.71 0.08
CA PRO A 721 43.81 -23.99 -1.17
C PRO A 721 44.75 -22.83 -1.55
N ALA A 722 45.94 -23.15 -2.09
CA ALA A 722 46.80 -22.14 -2.71
C ALA A 722 46.17 -21.63 -4.02
N LEU A 723 46.20 -20.32 -4.23
CA LEU A 723 45.72 -19.65 -5.42
C LEU A 723 46.82 -18.78 -6.03
N MET A 724 47.06 -18.95 -7.33
CA MET A 724 47.97 -18.11 -8.11
C MET A 724 47.31 -17.68 -9.42
N GLY A 725 47.34 -16.38 -9.73
CA GLY A 725 46.97 -15.83 -11.03
C GLY A 725 48.18 -15.37 -11.85
N ILE A 726 48.25 -15.75 -13.12
CA ILE A 726 49.29 -15.29 -14.06
C ILE A 726 48.64 -14.45 -15.16
N ALA A 727 48.87 -13.13 -15.12
CA ALA A 727 48.27 -12.16 -16.02
C ALA A 727 49.10 -11.97 -17.29
N GLY A 728 48.45 -12.04 -18.45
CA GLY A 728 49.09 -11.93 -19.76
C GLY A 728 48.45 -10.86 -20.65
N ASP A 729 48.55 -11.06 -21.96
CA ASP A 729 48.03 -10.12 -22.95
C ASP A 729 46.50 -10.13 -23.05
N HIS A 730 45.96 -9.03 -23.59
CA HIS A 730 44.53 -8.85 -23.84
C HIS A 730 43.62 -9.03 -22.61
N GLY A 731 44.14 -8.77 -21.42
CA GLY A 731 43.40 -8.92 -20.16
C GLY A 731 43.16 -10.38 -19.76
N TYR A 732 43.83 -11.33 -20.40
CA TYR A 732 43.78 -12.74 -20.00
C TYR A 732 44.54 -12.97 -18.70
N THR A 733 43.99 -13.76 -17.80
CA THR A 733 44.68 -14.26 -16.59
C THR A 733 44.41 -15.76 -16.48
N GLU A 734 45.47 -16.55 -16.40
CA GLU A 734 45.40 -17.97 -16.11
C GLU A 734 45.41 -18.18 -14.59
N TRP A 735 44.55 -19.07 -14.10
CA TRP A 735 44.36 -19.27 -12.67
C TRP A 735 44.70 -20.70 -12.25
N TYR A 736 45.49 -20.82 -11.19
CA TYR A 736 45.90 -22.09 -10.62
C TYR A 736 45.44 -22.17 -9.17
N LEU A 737 44.72 -23.24 -8.82
CA LEU A 737 44.07 -23.40 -7.51
C LEU A 737 44.28 -24.82 -6.96
N GLY A 738 44.73 -24.93 -5.72
CA GLY A 738 44.99 -26.19 -5.04
C GLY A 738 46.28 -26.87 -5.52
N GLN A 739 46.20 -27.67 -6.59
CA GLN A 739 47.36 -28.37 -7.15
C GLN A 739 47.58 -27.98 -8.62
N MET A 740 48.80 -27.61 -8.98
CA MET A 740 49.21 -27.45 -10.38
C MET A 740 49.53 -28.81 -11.00
N LEU A 741 48.60 -29.36 -11.78
CA LEU A 741 48.85 -30.56 -12.58
C LEU A 741 49.54 -30.16 -13.90
N ARG A 742 50.77 -30.64 -14.14
CA ARG A 742 51.44 -30.48 -15.44
C ARG A 742 50.60 -31.15 -16.53
N SER A 743 49.98 -30.35 -17.40
CA SER A 743 49.45 -30.86 -18.66
C SER A 743 50.62 -31.18 -19.60
N GLY A 744 50.98 -32.46 -19.70
CA GLY A 744 51.84 -32.99 -20.78
C GLY A 744 53.27 -33.37 -20.37
N GLY A 745 53.43 -34.68 -20.13
CA GLY A 745 54.63 -35.52 -20.24
C GLY A 745 56.03 -34.89 -20.39
N TRP A 746 56.84 -35.05 -19.34
CA TRP A 746 58.25 -35.42 -19.51
C TRP A 746 58.61 -36.49 -18.47
N ARG A 747 58.81 -37.74 -18.95
CA ARG A 747 59.49 -38.77 -18.18
C ARG A 747 60.99 -38.47 -18.27
N ALA A 748 61.60 -37.99 -17.20
CA ALA A 748 63.04 -38.14 -17.03
C ALA A 748 63.28 -39.59 -16.59
N GLY A 749 64.02 -40.33 -17.41
CA GLY A 749 64.46 -41.69 -17.08
C GLY A 749 65.49 -41.69 -15.96
N THR A 750 65.38 -42.73 -15.12
CA THR A 750 66.38 -43.32 -14.21
C THR A 750 67.32 -42.41 -13.44
#